data_AF-A0A0N1GPH4-F1
#
_entry.id   AF-A0A0N1GPH4-F1
#
_cell.length_a   1.000
_cell.length_b   1.000
_cell.length_c   1.000
_cell.angle_alpha   90.00
_cell.angle_beta   90.00
_cell.angle_gamma   90.00
#
_symmetry.space_group_name_H-M   'P 1'
#
loop_
_entity.id
_entity.type
_entity.pdbx_description
1 polymer ?
#
loop_
_entity_poly.entity_id
_entity_poly.type
_entity_poly.pdbx_seq_one_letter_code
_entity_poly.pdbx_strand_id
1 'polypeptide(L)'
;MTGAQEGGARLAEALRVLRACGHELDADQVLDVLWLARALPAGAATPLGRSTGADHPADAEPSAPEADAADRERTAPDPDDPELPDLTASSLYGSARPAPPQLPDIRLRPSTEPNRAMPVRVPEDKALAAELALARALRPLRRRRPSPHRLEIDEERTAAELAETRLPDVVQRPVQERWLHLVLLVDDGLSMLLWHRLGAELRTLLERLGAFATNRVLGLDTRSAQEPRLHARPFRHDSPPVPLSSVSDPSGHTLVLVVSDGTGASWRSGSLHRLLSQWASRGPTAVLHTLPPDLWEGSGIRAERWQATTRRIGGANTSWEINDPVLPADLAAFDGVPVPVLEPTAASLRNWAHLLASPGATVPLPLLSRPGRYSASGPAPDPGDAQHFRDAATPEAYRLAAHLAAVSPLTVPVMRLVQTAVPWRARTAHLAEVFLGGLMRPHPAPVPGPLPAKHQVFDFSDTSRLVLLDAVPQAELLRTSRSIGQRLEQLAGHSPDFPAWLAHPDGPAHLPGSHRPFTSVERRLLTRFGVSFEREAQGLEAGRGRSAESADGWTRLIEDDPRHLGPYLLLRRRRLRRTVEYEGVDQQGGRALVRTPRPELPAGDALAAETEALRRLGGQYAPALLATGVRDERPWLAVAPIGDGPQQPSLAVLSDIFNAAHAGGRAPFDKITALVVGWHLASALALCHLHGIVPTDLNAENIHVLRRSVVLTDLSDCAVDGAYAGTGPAPTPEDNVRALGELLQIVSSKAGWELPGRPEGMHLWQGDTWKQLRRRVLRCLAADPAERPSAAEVADVLARYIAQSRVTRTVPPASAVNALPTERVPLALPPAAAPAGAGAPSALRPPRFGAARRAAEARLARLRTPLRHGRRLTVVGAYHYSGRATTTMVLGSLLASVRGEPVLALDGAAHEGALGRFLTDRNPATVRDLAGLPADSPYDEVRALTTRLPSGLEVAAHPTGHANPNLVHAQAYEHVLARTEPFYSFVLTDWAPQRLDDSADTVLDLTDRLILCCGTADWFLTAARQVLERLRAARRWRLADEAIIVVTEVEGPSARRVPAALASRIGVSVNQVIAVPFDRALSSPRFQDRELSQLRPPTLNEFLDLAERVVRTRTH
;
A
#
# COMPACT_ATOMS: atom_id res chain seq x y z
N MET A 1 -19.67 24.28 36.07
CA MET A 1 -18.51 23.88 35.21
C MET A 1 -18.22 22.38 35.31
N THR A 2 -19.25 21.54 35.45
CA THR A 2 -19.12 20.10 35.74
C THR A 2 -19.64 19.19 34.61
N GLY A 3 -20.57 19.65 33.74
CA GLY A 3 -21.20 18.81 32.71
C GLY A 3 -20.48 18.68 31.35
N ALA A 4 -19.66 19.65 30.94
CA ALA A 4 -18.92 19.59 29.66
C ALA A 4 -17.81 18.52 29.66
N GLN A 5 -17.41 18.09 30.86
CA GLN A 5 -16.47 16.99 31.04
C GLN A 5 -17.15 15.61 30.89
N GLU A 6 -18.45 15.47 31.19
CA GLU A 6 -19.20 14.20 31.05
C GLU A 6 -19.61 13.89 29.59
N GLY A 7 -19.89 14.91 28.77
CA GLY A 7 -20.28 14.72 27.36
C GLY A 7 -19.18 14.15 26.47
N GLY A 8 -17.91 14.50 26.73
CA GLY A 8 -16.76 13.97 25.99
C GLY A 8 -16.44 12.51 26.30
N ALA A 9 -16.78 12.02 27.51
CA ALA A 9 -16.58 10.63 27.91
C ALA A 9 -17.59 9.69 27.23
N ARG A 10 -18.86 10.10 27.13
CA ARG A 10 -19.91 9.27 26.50
C ARG A 10 -19.75 9.12 24.98
N LEU A 11 -19.27 10.15 24.29
CA LEU A 11 -19.00 10.07 22.84
C LEU A 11 -17.77 9.18 22.54
N ALA A 12 -16.75 9.24 23.40
CA ALA A 12 -15.58 8.34 23.32
C ALA A 12 -15.96 6.87 23.54
N GLU A 13 -16.93 6.60 24.42
CA GLU A 13 -17.51 5.28 24.66
C GLU A 13 -18.28 4.77 23.42
N ALA A 14 -19.15 5.59 22.82
CA ALA A 14 -19.94 5.23 21.64
C ALA A 14 -19.07 4.96 20.40
N LEU A 15 -18.03 5.76 20.19
CA LEU A 15 -17.01 5.55 19.14
C LEU A 15 -16.24 4.25 19.32
N ARG A 16 -15.87 3.92 20.57
CA ARG A 16 -15.18 2.69 20.91
C ARG A 16 -16.05 1.46 20.64
N VAL A 17 -17.36 1.55 20.91
CA VAL A 17 -18.34 0.48 20.64
C VAL A 17 -18.61 0.32 19.15
N LEU A 18 -18.89 1.39 18.40
CA LEU A 18 -19.11 1.31 16.94
C LEU A 18 -17.87 0.79 16.20
N ARG A 19 -16.67 1.14 16.67
CA ARG A 19 -15.39 0.62 16.17
C ARG A 19 -15.17 -0.85 16.53
N ALA A 20 -15.65 -1.32 17.68
CA ALA A 20 -15.64 -2.74 18.04
C ALA A 20 -16.63 -3.56 17.19
N CYS A 21 -17.71 -2.94 16.71
CA CYS A 21 -18.69 -3.55 15.80
C CYS A 21 -18.29 -3.48 14.31
N GLY A 22 -17.07 -3.05 13.97
CA GLY A 22 -16.56 -3.07 12.59
C GLY A 22 -16.90 -1.85 11.73
N HIS A 23 -17.48 -0.79 12.31
CA HIS A 23 -17.65 0.50 11.64
C HIS A 23 -16.60 1.51 12.14
N GLU A 24 -15.60 1.84 11.32
CA GLU A 24 -14.66 2.92 11.64
C GLU A 24 -15.29 4.29 11.35
N LEU A 25 -16.10 4.76 12.28
CA LEU A 25 -16.64 6.12 12.28
C LEU A 25 -15.79 7.00 13.21
N ASP A 26 -15.44 8.21 12.80
CA ASP A 26 -14.82 9.20 13.68
C ASP A 26 -15.85 9.93 14.57
N ALA A 27 -15.38 10.76 15.50
CA ALA A 27 -16.23 11.41 16.49
C ALA A 27 -17.33 12.30 15.90
N ASP A 28 -17.10 12.91 14.74
CA ASP A 28 -18.10 13.71 14.04
C ASP A 28 -19.09 12.79 13.30
N GLN A 29 -18.63 11.69 12.71
CA GLN A 29 -19.50 10.67 12.09
C GLN A 29 -20.39 9.94 13.11
N VAL A 30 -19.92 9.69 14.34
CA VAL A 30 -20.75 9.14 15.42
C VAL A 30 -21.76 10.16 15.93
N LEU A 31 -21.45 11.46 15.91
CA LEU A 31 -22.42 12.52 16.19
C LEU A 31 -23.53 12.59 15.11
N ASP A 32 -23.19 12.42 13.83
CA ASP A 32 -24.16 12.36 12.71
C ASP A 32 -25.07 11.13 12.79
N VAL A 33 -24.51 9.96 13.13
CA VAL A 33 -25.29 8.73 13.36
C VAL A 33 -26.22 8.87 14.56
N LEU A 34 -25.75 9.47 15.66
CA LEU A 34 -26.57 9.74 16.85
C LEU A 34 -27.65 10.81 16.59
N TRP A 35 -27.43 11.75 15.67
CA TRP A 35 -28.42 12.74 15.22
C TRP A 35 -29.52 12.10 14.35
N LEU A 36 -29.16 11.25 13.38
CA LEU A 36 -30.09 10.49 12.54
C LEU A 36 -30.91 9.46 13.33
N ALA A 37 -30.27 8.73 14.24
CA ALA A 37 -30.93 7.74 15.10
C ALA A 37 -32.03 8.35 15.99
N ARG A 38 -31.94 9.66 16.30
CA ARG A 38 -32.93 10.38 17.09
C ARG A 38 -34.21 10.74 16.32
N ALA A 39 -34.17 10.68 14.99
CA ALA A 39 -35.30 10.95 14.10
C ALA A 39 -35.95 9.66 13.56
N LEU A 40 -35.38 8.49 13.87
CA LEU A 40 -35.82 7.19 13.36
C LEU A 40 -36.50 6.36 14.47
N PRO A 41 -37.72 5.84 14.26
CA PRO A 41 -38.40 5.02 15.26
C PRO A 41 -37.75 3.62 15.38
N ALA A 42 -37.46 3.15 16.60
CA ALA A 42 -36.74 1.90 16.85
C ALA A 42 -37.65 0.74 17.33
N GLY A 43 -37.71 -0.35 16.56
CA GLY A 43 -38.39 -1.60 16.92
C GLY A 43 -37.95 -2.78 16.05
N ALA A 44 -37.80 -3.97 16.65
CA ALA A 44 -37.37 -5.22 16.00
C ALA A 44 -38.37 -5.80 14.98
N ALA A 45 -39.50 -5.12 14.79
CA ALA A 45 -40.50 -5.41 13.79
C ALA A 45 -40.77 -4.16 12.96
N THR A 46 -39.78 -3.66 12.22
CA THR A 46 -40.08 -2.64 11.21
C THR A 46 -39.05 -2.61 10.06
N PRO A 47 -39.51 -2.45 8.80
CA PRO A 47 -38.93 -3.11 7.62
C PRO A 47 -38.46 -2.11 6.55
N LEU A 48 -37.29 -2.28 5.92
CA LEU A 48 -36.92 -1.41 4.78
C LEU A 48 -35.99 -2.15 3.80
N GLY A 49 -36.42 -2.81 2.73
CA GLY A 49 -37.77 -3.11 2.22
C GLY A 49 -37.62 -4.15 1.10
N ARG A 50 -38.20 -5.34 1.30
CA ARG A 50 -38.66 -6.20 0.20
C ARG A 50 -40.10 -5.80 -0.10
N SER A 51 -40.39 -5.51 -1.35
CA SER A 51 -41.73 -5.56 -1.99
C SER A 51 -41.54 -4.96 -3.39
N THR A 52 -42.01 -5.48 -4.52
CA THR A 52 -42.83 -6.65 -4.88
C THR A 52 -42.85 -6.65 -6.41
N GLY A 53 -42.90 -7.84 -7.01
CA GLY A 53 -43.35 -7.96 -8.39
C GLY A 53 -44.78 -7.45 -8.52
N ALA A 54 -45.08 -6.93 -9.71
CA ALA A 54 -46.44 -6.88 -10.23
C ALA A 54 -46.42 -7.64 -11.55
N ASP A 55 -47.26 -8.66 -11.61
CA ASP A 55 -47.56 -9.47 -12.78
C ASP A 55 -48.19 -8.66 -13.93
N HIS A 56 -47.92 -9.21 -15.11
CA HIS A 56 -48.43 -9.07 -16.49
C HIS A 56 -49.88 -8.57 -16.72
N PRO A 57 -50.27 -8.12 -17.95
CA PRO A 57 -50.28 -9.00 -19.14
C PRO A 57 -49.99 -8.38 -20.53
N ALA A 58 -49.95 -9.30 -21.49
CA ALA A 58 -49.67 -9.21 -22.92
C ALA A 58 -50.67 -8.38 -23.76
N ASP A 59 -50.20 -7.80 -24.87
CA ASP A 59 -50.52 -8.22 -26.25
C ASP A 59 -50.13 -7.12 -27.26
N ALA A 60 -49.48 -7.54 -28.35
CA ALA A 60 -49.62 -7.07 -29.75
C ALA A 60 -48.27 -7.12 -30.50
N GLU A 61 -48.05 -8.21 -31.24
CA GLU A 61 -47.41 -8.09 -32.56
C GLU A 61 -48.37 -7.31 -33.49
N PRO A 62 -47.84 -6.47 -34.39
CA PRO A 62 -47.69 -6.97 -35.75
C PRO A 62 -46.41 -6.53 -36.47
N SER A 63 -45.85 -7.48 -37.21
CA SER A 63 -45.43 -7.35 -38.62
C SER A 63 -44.34 -6.35 -39.01
N ALA A 64 -43.26 -6.91 -39.55
CA ALA A 64 -42.21 -6.24 -40.31
C ALA A 64 -42.73 -5.41 -41.50
N PRO A 65 -41.93 -4.44 -41.96
CA PRO A 65 -41.65 -4.31 -43.38
C PRO A 65 -40.16 -4.59 -43.66
N GLU A 66 -39.97 -5.28 -44.77
CA GLU A 66 -38.71 -5.67 -45.36
C GLU A 66 -37.82 -4.48 -45.76
N ALA A 67 -36.52 -4.74 -45.65
CA ALA A 67 -35.44 -4.31 -46.53
C ALA A 67 -35.60 -2.98 -47.28
N ASP A 68 -34.82 -1.99 -46.84
CA ASP A 68 -34.10 -1.15 -47.79
C ASP A 68 -32.59 -1.27 -47.49
N ALA A 69 -31.92 -2.00 -48.37
CA ALA A 69 -30.48 -2.20 -48.37
C ALA A 69 -29.83 -0.92 -48.93
N ALA A 70 -29.24 -0.14 -48.03
CA ALA A 70 -28.21 0.82 -48.40
C ALA A 70 -27.04 0.63 -47.44
N ASP A 71 -25.95 0.12 -48.01
CA ASP A 71 -24.66 -0.15 -47.39
C ASP A 71 -24.23 0.93 -46.39
N ARG A 72 -24.11 0.53 -45.13
CA ARG A 72 -23.01 0.99 -44.30
C ARG A 72 -22.09 -0.20 -44.10
N GLU A 73 -21.19 -0.40 -45.06
CA GLU A 73 -20.00 -1.23 -44.87
C GLU A 73 -19.40 -0.90 -43.51
N ARG A 74 -19.45 -1.87 -42.60
CA ARG A 74 -18.70 -1.84 -41.36
C ARG A 74 -17.25 -2.07 -41.75
N THR A 75 -16.52 -1.01 -42.00
CA THR A 75 -15.11 -1.10 -42.40
C THR A 75 -14.28 -1.59 -41.21
N ALA A 76 -13.90 -2.86 -41.23
CA ALA A 76 -12.79 -3.36 -40.44
C ALA A 76 -11.50 -2.62 -40.87
N PRO A 77 -10.56 -2.32 -39.96
CA PRO A 77 -9.32 -1.68 -40.34
C PRO A 77 -8.53 -2.58 -41.30
N ASP A 78 -8.09 -2.04 -42.43
CA ASP A 78 -7.23 -2.74 -43.39
C ASP A 78 -5.91 -3.13 -42.70
N PRO A 79 -5.50 -4.42 -42.69
CA PRO A 79 -4.24 -4.85 -42.11
C PRO A 79 -3.00 -4.16 -42.74
N ASP A 80 -3.11 -3.59 -43.94
CA ASP A 80 -2.03 -2.85 -44.62
C ASP A 80 -2.10 -1.31 -44.42
N ASP A 81 -2.96 -0.82 -43.52
CA ASP A 81 -3.12 0.61 -43.21
C ASP A 81 -1.81 1.24 -42.67
N PRO A 82 -1.23 2.25 -43.36
CA PRO A 82 0.02 2.90 -42.93
C PRO A 82 -0.09 3.70 -41.63
N GLU A 83 -1.30 3.95 -41.11
CA GLU A 83 -1.53 4.64 -39.84
C GLU A 83 -1.51 3.70 -38.61
N LEU A 84 -1.40 2.38 -38.79
CA LEU A 84 -1.26 1.41 -37.69
C LEU A 84 0.14 1.48 -37.02
N PRO A 85 0.21 1.37 -35.68
CA PRO A 85 1.48 1.40 -34.97
C PRO A 85 2.32 0.16 -35.27
N ASP A 86 3.64 0.36 -35.34
CA ASP A 86 4.60 -0.74 -35.43
C ASP A 86 4.55 -1.59 -34.15
N LEU A 87 4.09 -2.84 -34.27
CA LEU A 87 3.89 -3.74 -33.12
C LEU A 87 5.22 -4.25 -32.52
N THR A 88 6.34 -4.09 -33.23
CA THR A 88 7.69 -4.52 -32.82
C THR A 88 8.53 -3.36 -32.26
N ALA A 89 8.11 -2.12 -32.47
CA ALA A 89 8.83 -0.94 -31.98
C ALA A 89 8.72 -0.83 -30.45
N SER A 90 9.89 -0.89 -29.78
CA SER A 90 9.98 -0.56 -28.36
C SER A 90 9.48 0.86 -28.12
N SER A 91 8.43 1.00 -27.30
CA SER A 91 7.72 2.24 -26.97
C SER A 91 8.61 3.50 -27.03
N LEU A 92 8.29 4.42 -27.94
CA LEU A 92 9.03 5.65 -28.30
C LEU A 92 9.17 6.73 -27.19
N TYR A 93 8.96 6.38 -25.91
CA TYR A 93 9.19 7.28 -24.77
C TYR A 93 10.42 6.91 -23.93
N GLY A 94 11.40 6.24 -24.55
CA GLY A 94 12.64 5.79 -23.91
C GLY A 94 13.92 6.57 -24.24
N SER A 95 13.87 7.68 -24.96
CA SER A 95 15.08 8.38 -25.43
C SER A 95 15.48 9.55 -24.52
N ALA A 96 16.17 9.24 -23.42
CA ALA A 96 17.29 10.04 -22.90
C ALA A 96 17.96 9.35 -21.68
N ARG A 97 18.91 8.44 -21.91
CA ARG A 97 20.14 8.24 -21.11
C ARG A 97 21.07 7.19 -21.74
N PRO A 98 22.39 7.26 -21.50
CA PRO A 98 23.39 6.54 -22.28
C PRO A 98 23.34 5.03 -22.02
N ALA A 99 23.75 4.26 -23.04
CA ALA A 99 23.84 2.82 -23.02
C ALA A 99 24.61 2.30 -21.79
N PRO A 100 24.13 1.24 -21.11
CA PRO A 100 24.92 0.56 -20.09
C PRO A 100 26.10 -0.18 -20.74
N PRO A 101 27.26 -0.26 -20.07
CA PRO A 101 28.40 -1.04 -20.57
C PRO A 101 28.03 -2.52 -20.63
N GLN A 102 28.47 -3.19 -21.69
CA GLN A 102 28.35 -4.64 -21.89
C GLN A 102 28.99 -5.39 -20.71
N LEU A 103 28.17 -6.13 -19.96
CA LEU A 103 28.64 -7.09 -18.97
C LEU A 103 28.98 -8.42 -19.68
N PRO A 104 30.07 -9.11 -19.30
CA PRO A 104 30.46 -10.37 -19.90
C PRO A 104 29.50 -11.50 -19.51
N ASP A 105 29.28 -12.41 -20.47
CA ASP A 105 28.53 -13.67 -20.32
C ASP A 105 29.02 -14.49 -19.11
N ILE A 106 28.19 -14.61 -18.08
CA ILE A 106 28.36 -15.60 -17.02
C ILE A 106 27.40 -16.75 -17.28
N ARG A 107 27.92 -17.82 -17.92
CA ARG A 107 27.24 -19.11 -18.03
C ARG A 107 27.31 -19.86 -16.69
N LEU A 108 26.18 -20.04 -16.01
CA LEU A 108 26.09 -20.89 -14.84
C LEU A 108 26.06 -22.37 -15.27
N ARG A 109 27.18 -23.07 -15.05
CA ARG A 109 27.25 -24.54 -15.04
C ARG A 109 26.48 -25.10 -13.83
N PRO A 110 25.89 -26.31 -13.92
CA PRO A 110 25.41 -27.01 -12.73
C PRO A 110 26.62 -27.54 -11.96
N SER A 111 27.02 -26.84 -10.89
CA SER A 111 28.04 -27.32 -9.97
C SER A 111 27.39 -27.97 -8.76
N THR A 112 27.76 -29.21 -8.50
CA THR A 112 27.50 -29.96 -7.26
C THR A 112 28.40 -29.43 -6.12
N GLU A 113 28.36 -28.12 -5.89
CA GLU A 113 29.16 -27.42 -4.89
C GLU A 113 28.27 -26.41 -4.10
N PRO A 114 28.62 -26.14 -2.83
CA PRO A 114 27.71 -25.65 -1.79
C PRO A 114 26.95 -24.36 -2.17
N ASN A 115 25.64 -24.39 -1.90
CA ASN A 115 24.72 -23.28 -2.16
C ASN A 115 25.20 -22.02 -1.44
N ARG A 116 25.66 -21.04 -2.23
CA ARG A 116 26.03 -19.71 -1.78
C ARG A 116 24.79 -18.92 -1.37
N ALA A 117 24.84 -18.22 -0.24
CA ALA A 117 23.69 -17.50 0.29
C ALA A 117 24.05 -16.08 0.79
N MET A 118 23.09 -15.16 0.73
CA MET A 118 23.29 -13.74 1.02
C MET A 118 22.44 -13.23 2.21
N PRO A 119 23.00 -12.40 3.13
CA PRO A 119 22.24 -11.84 4.24
C PRO A 119 21.25 -10.72 3.84
N VAL A 120 20.09 -10.67 4.50
CA VAL A 120 18.97 -9.76 4.18
C VAL A 120 18.30 -9.22 5.45
N ARG A 121 18.20 -7.88 5.59
CA ARG A 121 17.41 -7.26 6.66
C ARG A 121 15.94 -7.14 6.27
N VAL A 122 15.06 -7.66 7.11
CA VAL A 122 13.63 -7.37 7.06
C VAL A 122 13.38 -6.02 7.75
N PRO A 123 12.78 -5.02 7.08
CA PRO A 123 12.30 -3.82 7.74
C PRO A 123 11.15 -4.22 8.68
N GLU A 124 11.45 -4.28 9.97
CA GLU A 124 10.47 -4.50 11.03
C GLU A 124 9.94 -3.15 11.53
N ASP A 125 8.63 -3.06 11.75
CA ASP A 125 8.01 -1.91 12.42
C ASP A 125 8.50 -1.74 13.86
N LYS A 126 8.43 -0.51 14.39
CA LYS A 126 8.76 -0.24 15.81
C LYS A 126 7.84 -1.03 16.74
N ALA A 127 8.40 -1.63 17.77
CA ALA A 127 7.64 -2.41 18.76
C ALA A 127 6.91 -1.52 19.77
N LEU A 128 7.52 -0.38 20.14
CA LEU A 128 6.90 0.68 20.93
C LEU A 128 6.23 1.71 20.03
N ALA A 129 4.91 1.66 19.97
CA ALA A 129 4.12 2.75 19.42
C ALA A 129 4.20 3.98 20.35
N ALA A 130 4.25 5.19 19.78
CA ALA A 130 4.17 6.46 20.50
C ALA A 130 5.23 6.67 21.63
N GLU A 131 6.52 6.44 21.33
CA GLU A 131 7.66 6.69 22.24
C GLU A 131 7.58 8.02 23.01
N LEU A 132 7.12 9.08 22.34
CA LEU A 132 7.00 10.41 22.95
C LEU A 132 5.90 10.49 24.02
N ALA A 133 4.80 9.75 23.86
CA ALA A 133 3.74 9.64 24.86
C ALA A 133 4.21 8.82 26.08
N LEU A 134 4.97 7.73 25.84
CA LEU A 134 5.60 6.91 26.88
C LEU A 134 6.64 7.72 27.68
N ALA A 135 7.50 8.48 26.99
CA ALA A 135 8.46 9.37 27.66
C ALA A 135 7.77 10.46 28.49
N ARG A 136 6.66 11.03 27.99
CA ARG A 136 5.83 11.98 28.76
C ARG A 136 5.18 11.33 29.98
N ALA A 137 4.72 10.07 29.86
CA ALA A 137 4.11 9.32 30.95
C ALA A 137 5.09 9.06 32.11
N LEU A 138 6.36 8.80 31.80
CA LEU A 138 7.41 8.55 32.80
C LEU A 138 8.12 9.82 33.28
N ARG A 139 7.81 11.00 32.72
CA ARG A 139 8.39 12.29 33.12
C ARG A 139 8.32 12.58 34.64
N PRO A 140 7.26 12.20 35.39
CA PRO A 140 7.21 12.39 36.83
C PRO A 140 8.37 11.75 37.60
N LEU A 141 9.01 10.69 37.05
CA LEU A 141 10.17 10.05 37.68
C LEU A 141 11.47 10.87 37.54
N ARG A 142 11.50 11.92 36.73
CA ARG A 142 12.71 12.73 36.46
C ARG A 142 13.03 13.75 37.58
N ARG A 143 12.79 13.38 38.84
CA ARG A 143 13.07 14.21 40.02
C ARG A 143 14.54 14.16 40.38
N ARG A 144 14.99 15.19 41.09
CA ARG A 144 16.31 15.25 41.71
C ARG A 144 16.16 15.40 43.21
N ARG A 145 17.17 14.95 43.95
CA ARG A 145 17.30 15.12 45.39
C ARG A 145 18.68 15.70 45.74
N PRO A 146 18.78 16.43 46.86
CA PRO A 146 20.08 16.77 47.44
C PRO A 146 20.86 15.50 47.81
N SER A 147 22.12 15.39 47.39
CA SER A 147 22.98 14.28 47.79
C SER A 147 23.44 14.44 49.26
N PRO A 148 23.31 13.42 50.11
CA PRO A 148 23.73 13.53 51.52
C PRO A 148 25.25 13.51 51.72
N HIS A 149 26.02 13.11 50.69
CA HIS A 149 27.47 12.89 50.80
C HIS A 149 28.30 13.68 49.79
N ARG A 150 27.67 14.26 48.75
CA ARG A 150 28.36 15.07 47.75
C ARG A 150 27.93 16.53 47.87
N LEU A 151 28.91 17.37 48.18
CA LEU A 151 28.77 18.81 48.24
C LEU A 151 29.51 19.42 47.04
N GLU A 152 28.93 20.45 46.43
CA GLU A 152 29.58 21.34 45.47
C GLU A 152 29.67 22.74 46.06
N ILE A 153 30.63 23.53 45.57
CA ILE A 153 30.76 24.93 45.98
C ILE A 153 29.60 25.72 45.37
N ASP A 154 28.87 26.45 46.21
CA ASP A 154 27.89 27.43 45.76
C ASP A 154 28.65 28.73 45.46
N GLU A 155 29.13 28.86 44.22
CA GLU A 155 29.97 29.98 43.78
C GLU A 155 29.28 31.33 44.04
N GLU A 156 27.97 31.42 43.78
CA GLU A 156 27.19 32.65 43.91
C GLU A 156 27.01 33.04 45.38
N ARG A 157 26.65 32.09 46.25
CA ARG A 157 26.62 32.37 47.70
C ARG A 157 27.98 32.63 48.29
N THR A 158 29.01 31.91 47.85
CA THR A 158 30.39 32.13 48.32
C THR A 158 30.86 33.54 47.97
N ALA A 159 30.56 34.02 46.76
CA ALA A 159 30.86 35.39 46.35
C ALA A 159 30.07 36.43 47.16
N ALA A 160 28.79 36.17 47.43
CA ALA A 160 27.95 37.05 48.25
C ALA A 160 28.44 37.15 49.70
N GLU A 161 28.69 36.00 50.35
CA GLU A 161 29.17 35.95 51.73
C GLU A 161 30.55 36.60 51.88
N LEU A 162 31.45 36.37 50.91
CA LEU A 162 32.76 37.05 50.86
C LEU A 162 32.61 38.56 50.71
N ALA A 163 31.66 39.03 49.89
CA ALA A 163 31.41 40.47 49.71
C ALA A 163 30.87 41.12 50.98
N GLU A 164 30.02 40.43 51.75
CA GLU A 164 29.40 40.94 52.98
C GLU A 164 30.35 40.86 54.19
N THR A 165 31.02 39.72 54.39
CA THR A 165 31.82 39.44 55.58
C THR A 165 33.30 39.80 55.43
N ARG A 166 33.79 39.94 54.18
CA ARG A 166 35.21 40.06 53.81
C ARG A 166 36.10 38.90 54.24
N LEU A 167 35.51 37.76 54.60
CA LEU A 167 36.21 36.51 54.92
C LEU A 167 36.07 35.53 53.74
N PRO A 168 37.14 34.81 53.35
CA PRO A 168 37.08 33.83 52.25
C PRO A 168 36.48 32.49 52.69
N ASP A 169 35.26 32.52 53.22
CA ASP A 169 34.54 31.31 53.63
C ASP A 169 33.78 30.71 52.44
N VAL A 170 34.08 29.43 52.15
CA VAL A 170 33.48 28.70 51.03
C VAL A 170 32.13 28.13 51.45
N VAL A 171 31.06 28.63 50.83
CA VAL A 171 29.70 28.11 51.04
C VAL A 171 29.47 26.92 50.13
N GLN A 172 29.15 25.78 50.72
CA GLN A 172 28.87 24.54 49.99
C GLN A 172 27.37 24.25 49.95
N ARG A 173 26.90 23.65 48.86
CA ARG A 173 25.53 23.14 48.72
C ARG A 173 25.54 21.67 48.27
N PRO A 174 24.54 20.86 48.66
CA PRO A 174 24.43 19.49 48.18
C PRO A 174 24.21 19.41 46.67
N VAL A 175 24.96 18.52 46.00
CA VAL A 175 24.78 18.24 44.57
C VAL A 175 23.39 17.64 44.33
N GLN A 176 22.69 18.11 43.30
CA GLN A 176 21.38 17.59 42.92
C GLN A 176 21.52 16.32 42.08
N GLU A 177 21.40 15.16 42.72
CA GLU A 177 21.48 13.85 42.08
C GLU A 177 20.09 13.31 41.67
N ARG A 178 20.07 12.40 40.69
CA ARG A 178 18.84 11.67 40.35
C ARG A 178 18.50 10.73 41.50
N TRP A 179 17.22 10.72 41.88
CA TRP A 179 16.76 10.08 43.12
C TRP A 179 16.56 8.56 43.05
N LEU A 180 16.55 7.96 41.85
CA LEU A 180 16.35 6.52 41.64
C LEU A 180 17.45 5.90 40.74
N HIS A 181 17.76 4.64 40.99
CA HIS A 181 18.49 3.74 40.08
C HIS A 181 17.48 2.81 39.39
N LEU A 182 17.77 2.36 38.16
CA LEU A 182 16.93 1.43 37.43
C LEU A 182 17.65 0.10 37.21
N VAL A 183 16.99 -0.99 37.60
CA VAL A 183 17.32 -2.35 37.15
C VAL A 183 16.18 -2.86 36.27
N LEU A 184 16.46 -2.99 34.97
CA LEU A 184 15.56 -3.56 33.98
C LEU A 184 15.89 -5.05 33.83
N LEU A 185 15.00 -5.93 34.29
CA LEU A 185 15.11 -7.37 34.15
C LEU A 185 14.30 -7.81 32.93
N VAL A 186 14.93 -8.47 31.95
CA VAL A 186 14.25 -8.98 30.76
C VAL A 186 14.21 -10.49 30.86
N ASP A 187 13.01 -11.07 30.80
CA ASP A 187 12.82 -12.52 30.78
C ASP A 187 13.44 -13.13 29.51
N ASP A 188 14.23 -14.18 29.69
CA ASP A 188 14.99 -14.86 28.64
C ASP A 188 14.30 -16.16 28.15
N GLY A 189 12.99 -16.31 28.41
CA GLY A 189 12.18 -17.40 27.83
C GLY A 189 12.17 -17.43 26.30
N LEU A 190 11.85 -18.58 25.70
CA LEU A 190 11.84 -18.74 24.22
C LEU A 190 10.83 -17.81 23.53
N SER A 191 9.63 -17.65 24.10
CA SER A 191 8.59 -16.74 23.60
C SER A 191 8.99 -15.26 23.71
N MET A 192 9.93 -14.92 24.60
CA MET A 192 10.48 -13.56 24.73
C MET A 192 11.36 -13.16 23.54
N LEU A 193 11.74 -14.08 22.65
CA LEU A 193 12.39 -13.74 21.39
C LEU A 193 11.51 -12.88 20.48
N LEU A 194 10.19 -13.07 20.52
CA LEU A 194 9.23 -12.22 19.81
C LEU A 194 9.29 -10.78 20.35
N TRP A 195 9.56 -10.62 21.64
CA TRP A 195 9.58 -9.34 22.35
C TRP A 195 10.98 -8.75 22.53
N HIS A 196 12.01 -9.36 21.94
CA HIS A 196 13.40 -8.90 22.04
C HIS A 196 13.56 -7.42 21.66
N ARG A 197 12.90 -7.00 20.57
CA ARG A 197 12.92 -5.61 20.11
C ARG A 197 12.21 -4.66 21.07
N LEU A 198 11.09 -5.06 21.65
CA LEU A 198 10.37 -4.29 22.66
C LEU A 198 11.29 -3.98 23.86
N GLY A 199 12.03 -4.99 24.34
CA GLY A 199 12.99 -4.83 25.42
C GLY A 199 14.12 -3.86 25.07
N ALA A 200 14.67 -3.96 23.84
CA ALA A 200 15.71 -3.06 23.35
C ALA A 200 15.22 -1.60 23.21
N GLU A 201 14.05 -1.39 22.62
CA GLU A 201 13.46 -0.06 22.46
C GLU A 201 13.09 0.57 23.81
N LEU A 202 12.56 -0.22 24.76
CA LEU A 202 12.26 0.24 26.11
C LEU A 202 13.52 0.66 26.86
N ARG A 203 14.59 -0.14 26.76
CA ARG A 203 15.90 0.24 27.31
C ARG A 203 16.35 1.60 26.76
N THR A 204 16.34 1.77 25.43
CA THR A 204 16.74 3.03 24.79
C THR A 204 15.86 4.20 25.23
N LEU A 205 14.55 3.98 25.39
CA LEU A 205 13.64 5.00 25.91
C LEU A 205 13.99 5.41 27.34
N LEU A 206 14.22 4.45 28.23
CA LEU A 206 14.54 4.71 29.64
C LEU A 206 15.94 5.37 29.81
N GLU A 207 16.90 5.02 28.95
CA GLU A 207 18.19 5.71 28.85
C GLU A 207 18.03 7.17 28.39
N ARG A 208 17.25 7.41 27.33
CA ARG A 208 16.98 8.77 26.81
C ARG A 208 16.16 9.64 27.74
N LEU A 209 15.28 9.06 28.56
CA LEU A 209 14.49 9.78 29.55
C LEU A 209 15.37 10.50 30.58
N GLY A 210 16.54 9.90 30.91
CA GLY A 210 17.50 10.48 31.85
C GLY A 210 16.94 10.67 33.26
N ALA A 211 15.99 9.83 33.68
CA ALA A 211 15.35 9.89 35.00
C ALA A 211 16.19 9.23 36.10
N PHE A 212 17.01 8.23 35.76
CA PHE A 212 17.71 7.39 36.73
C PHE A 212 19.21 7.69 36.79
N ALA A 213 19.80 7.56 37.98
CA ALA A 213 21.24 7.76 38.22
C ALA A 213 22.07 6.71 37.48
N THR A 214 21.64 5.45 37.52
CA THR A 214 22.24 4.35 36.76
C THR A 214 21.14 3.48 36.14
N ASN A 215 21.40 2.92 34.97
CA ASN A 215 20.54 1.96 34.29
C ASN A 215 21.31 0.65 34.13
N ARG A 216 20.81 -0.43 34.73
CA ARG A 216 21.35 -1.79 34.57
C ARG A 216 20.31 -2.66 33.87
N VAL A 217 20.74 -3.44 32.88
CA VAL A 217 19.88 -4.38 32.17
C VAL A 217 20.42 -5.78 32.36
N LEU A 218 19.61 -6.68 32.92
CA LEU A 218 19.99 -8.07 33.20
C LEU A 218 19.00 -9.03 32.54
N GLY A 219 19.48 -10.22 32.17
CA GLY A 219 18.64 -11.32 31.72
C GLY A 219 18.06 -12.08 32.92
N LEU A 220 16.80 -12.50 32.83
CA LEU A 220 16.10 -13.27 33.85
C LEU A 220 15.71 -14.63 33.27
N ASP A 221 16.35 -15.70 33.72
CA ASP A 221 16.01 -17.07 33.31
C ASP A 221 14.90 -17.63 34.20
N THR A 222 13.73 -17.82 33.61
CA THR A 222 12.51 -18.31 34.25
C THR A 222 12.15 -19.74 33.86
N ARG A 223 13.00 -20.43 33.09
CA ARG A 223 12.69 -21.75 32.49
C ARG A 223 12.64 -22.90 33.50
N SER A 224 13.39 -22.78 34.60
CA SER A 224 13.38 -23.76 35.71
C SER A 224 12.26 -23.45 36.70
N ALA A 225 11.67 -24.48 37.30
CA ALA A 225 10.67 -24.31 38.35
C ALA A 225 11.27 -23.99 39.73
N GLN A 226 12.52 -24.42 39.98
CA GLN A 226 13.09 -24.53 41.34
C GLN A 226 13.75 -23.22 41.83
N GLU A 227 14.33 -22.39 40.95
CA GLU A 227 14.75 -21.00 41.29
C GLU A 227 15.07 -20.18 40.01
N PRO A 228 14.60 -18.92 39.90
CA PRO A 228 14.97 -18.04 38.79
C PRO A 228 16.44 -17.61 38.88
N ARG A 229 17.12 -17.49 37.73
CA ARG A 229 18.53 -17.09 37.66
C ARG A 229 18.69 -15.76 36.92
N LEU A 230 19.72 -15.00 37.26
CA LEU A 230 20.07 -13.77 36.53
C LEU A 230 21.31 -13.98 35.67
N HIS A 231 21.32 -13.34 34.51
CA HIS A 231 22.48 -13.27 33.62
C HIS A 231 22.89 -11.81 33.40
N ALA A 232 24.18 -11.60 33.16
CA ALA A 232 24.73 -10.26 32.94
C ALA A 232 24.13 -9.55 31.72
N ARG A 233 23.59 -10.31 30.75
CA ARG A 233 22.91 -9.79 29.56
C ARG A 233 21.71 -10.67 29.21
N PRO A 234 20.59 -10.08 28.74
CA PRO A 234 19.46 -10.84 28.22
C PRO A 234 19.84 -11.74 27.03
N PHE A 235 19.17 -12.87 26.92
CA PHE A 235 19.27 -13.88 25.86
C PHE A 235 20.69 -14.44 25.62
N ARG A 236 21.58 -14.36 26.63
CA ARG A 236 22.92 -14.95 26.59
C ARG A 236 23.13 -15.92 27.72
N HIS A 237 22.57 -17.12 27.55
CA HIS A 237 22.56 -18.18 28.56
C HIS A 237 23.95 -18.70 28.95
N ASP A 238 24.95 -18.57 28.05
CA ASP A 238 26.34 -18.96 28.32
C ASP A 238 27.08 -17.93 29.20
N SER A 239 26.45 -16.82 29.55
CA SER A 239 27.05 -15.82 30.44
C SER A 239 27.01 -16.30 31.88
N PRO A 240 28.04 -16.00 32.69
CA PRO A 240 28.08 -16.38 34.09
C PRO A 240 26.85 -15.84 34.84
N PRO A 241 26.25 -16.63 35.74
CA PRO A 241 25.09 -16.20 36.51
C PRO A 241 25.46 -15.06 37.45
N VAL A 242 24.54 -14.12 37.61
CA VAL A 242 24.65 -12.99 38.53
C VAL A 242 23.84 -13.34 39.79
N PRO A 243 24.35 -13.09 41.00
CA PRO A 243 23.60 -13.38 42.22
C PRO A 243 22.35 -12.49 42.34
N LEU A 244 21.23 -13.06 42.82
CA LEU A 244 19.95 -12.35 43.03
C LEU A 244 20.09 -11.17 44.00
N SER A 245 21.05 -11.24 44.93
CA SER A 245 21.39 -10.16 45.85
C SER A 245 21.88 -8.88 45.15
N SER A 246 22.38 -8.97 43.91
CA SER A 246 22.89 -7.81 43.15
C SER A 246 21.81 -6.82 42.69
N VAL A 247 20.53 -7.23 42.76
CA VAL A 247 19.34 -6.38 42.51
C VAL A 247 18.84 -5.74 43.80
N SER A 248 19.20 -6.31 44.95
CA SER A 248 18.77 -5.81 46.25
C SER A 248 19.58 -4.57 46.64
N ASP A 249 18.88 -3.47 46.90
CA ASP A 249 19.45 -2.21 47.36
C ASP A 249 18.91 -1.88 48.75
N PRO A 250 19.75 -1.95 49.81
CA PRO A 250 19.34 -1.61 51.17
C PRO A 250 18.88 -0.16 51.33
N SER A 251 19.30 0.74 50.43
CA SER A 251 18.91 2.15 50.49
C SER A 251 17.48 2.39 49.98
N GLY A 252 16.89 1.42 49.27
CA GLY A 252 15.53 1.50 48.74
C GLY A 252 15.34 2.44 47.55
N HIS A 253 16.43 2.88 46.90
CA HIS A 253 16.40 3.80 45.77
C HIS A 253 16.48 3.10 44.41
N THR A 254 16.57 1.78 44.40
CA THR A 254 16.56 0.98 43.17
C THR A 254 15.14 0.60 42.77
N LEU A 255 14.73 1.08 41.60
CA LEU A 255 13.52 0.69 40.92
C LEU A 255 13.79 -0.57 40.09
N VAL A 256 12.99 -1.62 40.30
CA VAL A 256 13.07 -2.87 39.56
C VAL A 256 11.89 -2.95 38.60
N LEU A 257 12.18 -3.09 37.30
CA LEU A 257 11.17 -3.29 36.26
C LEU A 257 11.42 -4.61 35.56
N VAL A 258 10.49 -5.57 35.68
CA VAL A 258 10.61 -6.90 35.07
C VAL A 258 9.78 -6.95 33.80
N VAL A 259 10.38 -7.22 32.65
CA VAL A 259 9.69 -7.36 31.36
C VAL A 259 9.54 -8.85 31.05
N SER A 260 8.31 -9.35 30.99
CA SER A 260 8.03 -10.77 30.79
C SER A 260 6.67 -11.00 30.12
N ASP A 261 6.54 -12.14 29.45
CA ASP A 261 5.27 -12.69 28.96
C ASP A 261 4.61 -13.67 29.93
N GLY A 262 5.25 -13.96 31.07
CA GLY A 262 4.71 -14.81 32.14
C GLY A 262 4.79 -16.32 31.89
N THR A 263 5.51 -16.75 30.86
CA THR A 263 5.42 -18.16 30.39
C THR A 263 6.37 -19.12 31.08
N GLY A 264 7.45 -18.60 31.68
CA GLY A 264 8.45 -19.41 32.35
C GLY A 264 7.89 -20.25 33.51
N ALA A 265 8.47 -21.44 33.71
CA ALA A 265 8.07 -22.36 34.78
C ALA A 265 8.14 -21.72 36.18
N SER A 266 9.06 -20.78 36.40
CA SER A 266 9.17 -20.01 37.66
C SER A 266 7.96 -19.11 37.96
N TRP A 267 7.24 -18.64 36.93
CA TRP A 267 5.99 -17.89 37.13
C TRP A 267 4.90 -18.81 37.65
N ARG A 268 4.73 -19.96 36.99
CA ARG A 268 3.72 -20.97 37.34
C ARG A 268 3.97 -21.65 38.68
N SER A 269 5.23 -21.92 39.03
CA SER A 269 5.60 -22.50 40.33
C SER A 269 5.48 -21.52 41.50
N GLY A 270 5.28 -20.22 41.22
CA GLY A 270 5.24 -19.17 42.23
C GLY A 270 6.62 -18.79 42.80
N SER A 271 7.73 -19.36 42.33
CA SER A 271 9.07 -18.99 42.77
C SER A 271 9.39 -17.52 42.46
N LEU A 272 9.00 -17.05 41.27
CA LEU A 272 9.23 -15.67 40.87
C LEU A 272 8.30 -14.67 41.59
N HIS A 273 7.07 -15.09 41.94
CA HIS A 273 6.17 -14.28 42.77
C HIS A 273 6.76 -13.98 44.16
N ARG A 274 7.41 -14.99 44.77
CA ARG A 274 8.12 -14.83 46.05
C ARG A 274 9.30 -13.87 45.90
N LEU A 275 10.09 -13.99 44.83
CA LEU A 275 11.23 -13.11 44.57
C LEU A 275 10.80 -11.65 44.33
N LEU A 276 9.75 -11.44 43.53
CA LEU A 276 9.16 -10.12 43.30
C LEU A 276 8.66 -9.49 44.61
N SER A 277 8.03 -10.27 45.48
CA SER A 277 7.60 -9.79 46.81
C SER A 277 8.78 -9.35 47.67
N GLN A 278 9.92 -10.06 47.58
CA GLN A 278 11.15 -9.68 48.29
C GLN A 278 11.74 -8.37 47.76
N TRP A 279 11.78 -8.16 46.44
CA TRP A 279 12.25 -6.90 45.87
C TRP A 279 11.28 -5.74 46.15
N ALA A 280 9.99 -5.99 46.00
CA ALA A 280 8.92 -5.02 46.25
C ALA A 280 8.83 -4.56 47.71
N SER A 281 9.31 -5.36 48.67
CA SER A 281 9.41 -4.95 50.07
C SER A 281 10.60 -4.04 50.38
N ARG A 282 11.57 -3.92 49.46
CA ARG A 282 12.77 -3.09 49.63
C ARG A 282 12.75 -1.82 48.78
N GLY A 283 12.10 -1.84 47.62
CA GLY A 283 12.01 -0.67 46.72
C GLY A 283 10.91 -0.79 45.68
N PRO A 284 10.70 0.24 44.86
CA PRO A 284 9.69 0.25 43.80
C PRO A 284 9.89 -0.90 42.81
N THR A 285 8.95 -1.82 42.74
CA THR A 285 9.03 -2.98 41.84
C THR A 285 7.77 -3.08 40.99
N ALA A 286 7.91 -3.34 39.70
CA ALA A 286 6.78 -3.54 38.79
C ALA A 286 7.10 -4.60 37.74
N VAL A 287 6.06 -5.26 37.22
CA VAL A 287 6.15 -6.17 36.08
C VAL A 287 5.54 -5.46 34.87
N LEU A 288 6.23 -5.45 33.73
CA LEU A 288 5.73 -5.01 32.45
C LEU A 288 5.35 -6.25 31.64
N HIS A 289 4.06 -6.51 31.52
CA HIS A 289 3.55 -7.68 30.79
C HIS A 289 3.58 -7.41 29.29
N THR A 290 4.22 -8.29 28.51
CA THR A 290 4.33 -8.09 27.05
C THR A 290 3.06 -8.51 26.28
N LEU A 291 2.34 -9.53 26.78
CA LEU A 291 1.03 -9.93 26.26
C LEU A 291 -0.08 -8.93 26.65
N PRO A 292 -1.12 -8.78 25.81
CA PRO A 292 -2.32 -8.01 26.14
C PRO A 292 -3.10 -8.65 27.31
N PRO A 293 -3.93 -7.86 28.05
CA PRO A 293 -4.67 -8.32 29.22
C PRO A 293 -5.53 -9.58 29.00
N ASP A 294 -6.13 -9.70 27.83
CA ASP A 294 -6.99 -10.85 27.48
C ASP A 294 -6.24 -12.19 27.47
N LEU A 295 -4.90 -12.16 27.37
CA LEU A 295 -4.03 -13.35 27.37
C LEU A 295 -3.31 -13.58 28.71
N TRP A 296 -3.56 -12.76 29.74
CA TRP A 296 -2.89 -12.91 31.04
C TRP A 296 -3.35 -14.16 31.79
N GLU A 297 -4.60 -14.59 31.63
CA GLU A 297 -5.12 -15.77 32.35
C GLU A 297 -4.39 -17.07 31.98
N GLY A 298 -3.95 -17.18 30.72
CA GLY A 298 -3.14 -18.29 30.20
C GLY A 298 -1.64 -18.17 30.51
N SER A 299 -1.20 -17.02 31.02
CA SER A 299 0.17 -16.82 31.48
C SER A 299 0.31 -17.16 32.97
N GLY A 300 1.55 -17.25 33.45
CA GLY A 300 1.84 -17.38 34.87
C GLY A 300 1.75 -16.04 35.63
N ILE A 301 1.39 -14.93 34.99
CA ILE A 301 1.22 -13.61 35.60
C ILE A 301 -0.28 -13.28 35.61
N ARG A 302 -0.91 -13.38 36.79
CA ARG A 302 -2.30 -12.98 36.98
C ARG A 302 -2.37 -11.66 37.73
N ALA A 303 -3.28 -10.78 37.36
CA ALA A 303 -3.43 -9.51 38.04
C ALA A 303 -4.87 -9.05 38.13
N GLU A 304 -5.23 -8.50 39.29
CA GLU A 304 -6.55 -7.96 39.60
C GLU A 304 -6.47 -6.46 39.84
N ARG A 305 -7.54 -5.71 39.58
CA ARG A 305 -7.53 -4.25 39.71
C ARG A 305 -7.80 -3.82 41.14
N TRP A 306 -6.89 -3.03 41.70
CA TRP A 306 -6.99 -2.44 43.03
C TRP A 306 -6.72 -0.93 42.99
N GLN A 307 -7.19 -0.19 43.98
CA GLN A 307 -6.79 1.20 44.19
C GLN A 307 -5.55 1.23 45.10
N ALA A 308 -4.46 1.80 44.59
CA ALA A 308 -3.22 1.96 45.33
C ALA A 308 -3.02 3.44 45.68
N THR A 309 -2.72 3.71 46.96
CA THR A 309 -2.35 5.04 47.45
C THR A 309 -0.98 4.97 48.09
N THR A 310 -0.07 5.90 47.78
CA THR A 310 1.22 5.98 48.47
C THR A 310 1.35 7.25 49.29
N ARG A 311 1.94 7.14 50.48
CA ARG A 311 2.34 8.29 51.31
C ARG A 311 3.83 8.61 51.18
N ARG A 312 4.60 7.71 50.54
CA ARG A 312 6.05 7.83 50.39
C ARG A 312 6.44 7.86 48.91
N ILE A 313 7.14 8.93 48.52
CA ILE A 313 7.67 9.11 47.16
C ILE A 313 8.74 8.05 46.92
N GLY A 314 8.56 7.23 45.88
CA GLY A 314 9.48 6.15 45.48
C GLY A 314 9.80 5.14 46.58
N GLY A 315 8.92 4.98 47.57
CA GLY A 315 9.08 3.96 48.61
C GLY A 315 8.86 2.54 48.09
N ALA A 316 9.25 1.56 48.89
CA ALA A 316 8.90 0.16 48.69
C ALA A 316 7.38 -0.01 48.50
N ASN A 317 6.96 -1.00 47.73
CA ASN A 317 5.54 -1.21 47.47
C ASN A 317 4.74 -1.56 48.74
N THR A 318 5.40 -2.09 49.77
CA THR A 318 4.82 -2.31 51.11
C THR A 318 4.38 -1.03 51.81
N SER A 319 4.80 0.15 51.33
CA SER A 319 4.35 1.44 51.86
C SER A 319 3.03 1.94 51.25
N TRP A 320 2.42 1.17 50.35
CA TRP A 320 1.16 1.53 49.69
C TRP A 320 -0.05 1.02 50.49
N GLU A 321 -1.10 1.84 50.52
CA GLU A 321 -2.42 1.48 51.01
C GLU A 321 -3.24 0.97 49.82
N ILE A 322 -3.72 -0.28 49.93
CA ILE A 322 -4.43 -0.97 48.86
C ILE A 322 -5.86 -1.21 49.28
N ASN A 323 -6.80 -0.67 48.50
CA ASN A 323 -8.24 -0.81 48.75
C ASN A 323 -8.93 -1.34 47.49
N ASP A 324 -10.01 -2.10 47.69
CA ASP A 324 -10.91 -2.46 46.60
C ASP A 324 -11.59 -1.18 46.04
N PRO A 325 -11.77 -1.06 44.72
CA PRO A 325 -12.38 0.13 44.14
C PRO A 325 -13.87 0.33 44.49
N VAL A 326 -14.56 -0.72 44.93
CA VAL A 326 -16.01 -0.74 45.14
C VAL A 326 -16.38 -1.22 46.54
N LEU A 327 -15.68 -2.24 47.05
CA LEU A 327 -15.99 -2.87 48.33
C LEU A 327 -15.30 -2.15 49.51
N PRO A 328 -15.97 -2.04 50.67
CA PRO A 328 -15.33 -1.64 51.93
C PRO A 328 -14.13 -2.53 52.27
N ALA A 329 -13.12 -1.95 52.94
CA ALA A 329 -11.88 -2.64 53.31
C ALA A 329 -12.11 -3.90 54.17
N ASP A 330 -13.21 -3.93 54.95
CA ASP A 330 -13.58 -5.09 55.79
C ASP A 330 -14.07 -6.29 54.97
N LEU A 331 -14.53 -6.07 53.73
CA LEU A 331 -15.07 -7.10 52.85
C LEU A 331 -14.06 -7.58 51.79
N ALA A 332 -13.08 -6.75 51.45
CA ALA A 332 -12.06 -7.07 50.45
C ALA A 332 -10.70 -6.49 50.87
N ALA A 333 -9.82 -7.36 51.38
CA ALA A 333 -8.46 -7.01 51.76
C ALA A 333 -7.46 -7.61 50.76
N PHE A 334 -6.45 -6.82 50.39
CA PHE A 334 -5.36 -7.29 49.54
C PHE A 334 -4.37 -8.15 50.35
N ASP A 335 -4.17 -9.40 49.95
CA ASP A 335 -3.25 -10.33 50.61
C ASP A 335 -1.87 -10.36 49.94
N GLY A 336 -0.90 -9.64 50.53
CA GLY A 336 0.51 -9.73 50.19
C GLY A 336 1.20 -8.41 49.89
N VAL A 337 2.34 -8.47 49.20
CA VAL A 337 3.09 -7.27 48.78
C VAL A 337 2.57 -6.86 47.40
N PRO A 338 2.06 -5.62 47.23
CA PRO A 338 1.45 -5.22 45.98
C PRO A 338 2.51 -5.07 44.90
N VAL A 339 2.42 -5.83 43.80
CA VAL A 339 3.32 -5.69 42.65
C VAL A 339 2.47 -5.33 41.43
N PRO A 340 2.57 -4.13 40.88
CA PRO A 340 1.77 -3.74 39.74
C PRO A 340 2.22 -4.46 38.47
N VAL A 341 1.24 -4.91 37.68
CA VAL A 341 1.42 -5.56 36.37
C VAL A 341 1.00 -4.61 35.27
N LEU A 342 1.98 -3.92 34.70
CA LEU A 342 1.80 -2.83 33.77
C LEU A 342 1.75 -3.34 32.33
N GLU A 343 0.85 -2.78 31.53
CA GLU A 343 0.95 -2.86 30.07
C GLU A 343 2.01 -1.87 29.54
N PRO A 344 2.66 -2.15 28.39
CA PRO A 344 3.60 -1.25 27.71
C PRO A 344 2.90 -0.07 27.01
N THR A 345 1.96 0.57 27.71
CA THR A 345 1.16 1.69 27.23
C THR A 345 1.41 2.95 28.05
N ALA A 346 1.25 4.12 27.42
CA ALA A 346 1.48 5.39 28.08
C ALA A 346 0.50 5.65 29.24
N ALA A 347 -0.71 5.07 29.22
CA ALA A 347 -1.68 5.20 30.30
C ALA A 347 -1.24 4.42 31.54
N SER A 348 -0.92 3.13 31.38
CA SER A 348 -0.46 2.25 32.45
C SER A 348 0.80 2.80 33.14
N LEU A 349 1.81 3.16 32.34
CA LEU A 349 3.06 3.72 32.87
C LEU A 349 2.89 5.10 33.53
N ARG A 350 1.92 5.91 33.08
CA ARG A 350 1.62 7.21 33.69
C ARG A 350 1.03 7.04 35.08
N ASN A 351 0.06 6.14 35.25
CA ASN A 351 -0.57 5.90 36.54
C ASN A 351 0.47 5.45 37.58
N TRP A 352 1.32 4.51 37.18
CA TRP A 352 2.40 4.02 38.04
C TRP A 352 3.47 5.09 38.33
N ALA A 353 3.94 5.82 37.32
CA ALA A 353 4.90 6.91 37.52
C ALA A 353 4.35 8.04 38.39
N HIS A 354 3.05 8.36 38.24
CA HIS A 354 2.36 9.35 39.05
C HIS A 354 2.26 8.91 40.52
N LEU A 355 1.88 7.64 40.76
CA LEU A 355 1.86 7.04 42.10
C LEU A 355 3.24 7.18 42.75
N LEU A 356 4.31 6.72 42.08
CA LEU A 356 5.65 6.76 42.64
C LEU A 356 6.17 8.18 42.91
N ALA A 357 5.82 9.14 42.05
CA ALA A 357 6.37 10.49 42.13
C ALA A 357 5.58 11.45 43.01
N SER A 358 4.35 11.12 43.42
CA SER A 358 3.44 12.07 44.07
C SER A 358 2.93 11.51 45.41
N PRO A 359 3.27 12.15 46.55
CA PRO A 359 2.76 11.71 47.85
C PRO A 359 1.26 11.99 47.93
N GLY A 360 0.49 11.04 48.48
CA GLY A 360 -0.97 11.11 48.58
C GLY A 360 -1.71 10.82 47.27
N ALA A 361 -1.02 10.39 46.21
CA ALA A 361 -1.68 10.00 44.97
C ALA A 361 -2.37 8.64 45.12
N THR A 362 -3.63 8.59 44.71
CA THR A 362 -4.42 7.35 44.57
C THR A 362 -4.62 7.04 43.10
N VAL A 363 -4.28 5.84 42.66
CA VAL A 363 -4.47 5.39 41.28
C VAL A 363 -4.98 3.95 41.23
N PRO A 364 -5.84 3.60 40.25
CA PRO A 364 -6.18 2.22 39.98
C PRO A 364 -5.02 1.53 39.25
N LEU A 365 -4.57 0.39 39.77
CA LEU A 365 -3.52 -0.44 39.19
C LEU A 365 -3.90 -1.93 39.24
N PRO A 366 -3.65 -2.69 38.15
CA PRO A 366 -3.63 -4.15 38.22
C PRO A 366 -2.46 -4.60 39.11
N LEU A 367 -2.74 -5.33 40.19
CA LEU A 367 -1.76 -5.89 41.11
C LEU A 367 -1.68 -7.40 40.93
N LEU A 368 -0.46 -7.93 41.00
CA LEU A 368 -0.14 -9.34 40.84
C LEU A 368 -0.87 -10.19 41.89
N SER A 369 -1.72 -11.10 41.43
CA SER A 369 -2.40 -12.09 42.27
C SER A 369 -1.46 -13.24 42.60
N ARG A 370 -1.58 -13.81 43.80
CA ARG A 370 -0.85 -15.02 44.15
C ARG A 370 -1.39 -16.21 43.34
N PRO A 371 -0.52 -17.12 42.86
CA PRO A 371 -0.99 -18.36 42.25
C PRO A 371 -1.80 -19.16 43.29
N GLY A 372 -3.01 -19.57 42.93
CA GLY A 372 -3.92 -20.29 43.82
C GLY A 372 -3.34 -21.67 44.19
N ARG A 373 -3.49 -22.10 45.46
CA ARG A 373 -3.01 -23.41 45.92
C ARG A 373 -3.60 -24.60 45.16
N TYR A 374 -4.76 -24.41 44.51
CA TYR A 374 -5.46 -25.40 43.69
C TYR A 374 -5.27 -25.22 42.17
N SER A 375 -4.48 -24.25 41.72
CA SER A 375 -4.13 -24.09 40.30
C SER A 375 -2.91 -24.92 39.89
N ALA A 376 -2.68 -26.05 40.59
CA ALA A 376 -1.75 -27.06 40.10
C ALA A 376 -2.35 -27.60 38.80
N SER A 377 -1.85 -27.05 37.68
CA SER A 377 -2.15 -27.52 36.34
C SER A 377 -2.08 -29.05 36.33
N GLY A 378 -3.14 -29.69 35.86
CA GLY A 378 -3.10 -31.10 35.46
C GLY A 378 -1.93 -31.36 34.50
N PRO A 379 -1.60 -32.63 34.24
CA PRO A 379 -0.52 -33.00 33.32
C PRO A 379 -0.65 -32.16 32.06
N ALA A 380 0.42 -31.44 31.71
CA ALA A 380 0.43 -30.60 30.51
C ALA A 380 -0.06 -31.49 29.34
N PRO A 381 -1.15 -31.09 28.64
CA PRO A 381 -1.57 -31.77 27.42
C PRO A 381 -0.36 -31.87 26.48
N ASP A 382 -0.22 -33.00 25.80
CA ASP A 382 0.99 -33.31 25.01
C ASP A 382 1.31 -32.13 24.05
N PRO A 383 2.42 -31.40 24.25
CA PRO A 383 2.72 -30.19 23.50
C PRO A 383 3.07 -30.56 22.05
N GLY A 384 2.05 -30.54 21.19
CA GLY A 384 2.16 -30.94 19.79
C GLY A 384 0.85 -31.32 19.12
N ASP A 385 -0.27 -31.31 19.84
CA ASP A 385 -1.58 -31.55 19.25
C ASP A 385 -2.17 -30.26 18.65
N ALA A 386 -2.19 -30.21 17.32
CA ALA A 386 -2.80 -29.12 16.56
C ALA A 386 -4.30 -28.97 16.84
N GLN A 387 -4.99 -30.03 17.28
CA GLN A 387 -6.39 -29.99 17.65
C GLN A 387 -6.59 -29.25 18.98
N HIS A 388 -5.78 -29.54 19.99
CA HIS A 388 -5.82 -28.79 21.25
C HIS A 388 -5.52 -27.30 21.05
N PHE A 389 -4.55 -26.99 20.18
CA PHE A 389 -4.28 -25.61 19.81
C PHE A 389 -5.47 -24.96 19.09
N ARG A 390 -6.14 -25.67 18.18
CA ARG A 390 -7.35 -25.18 17.50
C ARG A 390 -8.46 -24.79 18.49
N ASP A 391 -8.63 -25.58 19.53
CA ASP A 391 -9.69 -25.38 20.52
C ASP A 391 -9.38 -24.22 21.50
N ALA A 392 -8.08 -23.91 21.70
CA ALA A 392 -7.62 -22.89 22.65
C ALA A 392 -7.20 -21.56 22.00
N ALA A 393 -6.80 -21.56 20.72
CA ALA A 393 -6.27 -20.40 20.03
C ALA A 393 -7.35 -19.56 19.35
N THR A 394 -7.08 -18.27 19.18
CA THR A 394 -7.93 -17.43 18.32
C THR A 394 -7.92 -17.93 16.87
N PRO A 395 -9.03 -17.79 16.11
CA PRO A 395 -9.09 -18.19 14.71
C PRO A 395 -7.97 -17.57 13.86
N GLU A 396 -7.60 -16.31 14.15
CA GLU A 396 -6.50 -15.61 13.49
C GLU A 396 -5.14 -16.21 13.82
N ALA A 397 -4.89 -16.64 15.06
CA ALA A 397 -3.66 -17.32 15.44
C ALA A 397 -3.57 -18.72 14.83
N TYR A 398 -4.68 -19.46 14.78
CA TYR A 398 -4.76 -20.76 14.12
C TYR A 398 -4.48 -20.67 12.62
N ARG A 399 -5.10 -19.71 11.93
CA ARG A 399 -4.83 -19.43 10.52
C ARG A 399 -3.39 -18.95 10.30
N LEU A 400 -2.84 -18.12 11.18
CA LEU A 400 -1.44 -17.68 11.11
C LEU A 400 -0.48 -18.87 11.26
N ALA A 401 -0.78 -19.82 12.15
CA ALA A 401 0.02 -21.03 12.31
C ALA A 401 0.11 -21.84 11.02
N ALA A 402 -0.97 -21.92 10.22
CA ALA A 402 -0.95 -22.55 8.90
C ALA A 402 0.01 -21.88 7.91
N HIS A 403 -0.01 -20.55 7.86
CA HIS A 403 0.90 -19.78 7.01
C HIS A 403 2.36 -19.89 7.45
N LEU A 404 2.61 -19.95 8.76
CA LEU A 404 3.95 -20.23 9.30
C LEU A 404 4.40 -21.65 8.99
N ALA A 405 3.51 -22.64 9.12
CA ALA A 405 3.78 -24.04 8.83
C ALA A 405 4.11 -24.28 7.34
N ALA A 406 3.52 -23.50 6.42
CA ALA A 406 3.81 -23.56 4.98
C ALA A 406 5.23 -23.11 4.62
N VAL A 407 5.84 -22.27 5.46
CA VAL A 407 7.12 -21.61 5.19
C VAL A 407 8.22 -22.10 6.16
N SER A 408 7.92 -23.10 7.00
CA SER A 408 8.86 -23.64 7.99
C SER A 408 9.90 -24.59 7.35
N PRO A 409 11.12 -24.71 7.91
CA PRO A 409 11.64 -24.06 9.12
C PRO A 409 11.99 -22.57 8.91
N LEU A 410 11.80 -21.73 9.94
CA LEU A 410 11.88 -20.27 9.83
C LEU A 410 12.35 -19.57 11.12
N THR A 411 12.84 -18.33 11.01
CA THR A 411 13.33 -17.50 12.13
C THR A 411 12.31 -16.43 12.54
N VAL A 412 12.49 -15.76 13.69
CA VAL A 412 11.58 -14.71 14.16
C VAL A 412 11.35 -13.59 13.14
N PRO A 413 12.36 -13.04 12.43
CA PRO A 413 12.11 -12.03 11.40
C PRO A 413 11.32 -12.55 10.21
N VAL A 414 11.48 -13.84 9.85
CA VAL A 414 10.66 -14.47 8.80
C VAL A 414 9.22 -14.68 9.29
N MET A 415 9.02 -15.00 10.58
CA MET A 415 7.66 -15.03 11.17
C MET A 415 6.97 -13.67 11.05
N ARG A 416 7.72 -12.59 11.26
CA ARG A 416 7.22 -11.22 11.11
C ARG A 416 6.91 -10.87 9.66
N LEU A 417 7.67 -11.38 8.69
CA LEU A 417 7.32 -11.28 7.26
C LEU A 417 6.01 -12.02 6.96
N VAL A 418 5.85 -13.24 7.47
CA VAL A 418 4.60 -13.99 7.30
C VAL A 418 3.43 -13.23 7.93
N GLN A 419 3.62 -12.70 9.14
CA GLN A 419 2.64 -11.88 9.84
C GLN A 419 2.21 -10.63 9.04
N THR A 420 3.10 -10.02 8.24
CA THR A 420 2.75 -8.86 7.42
C THR A 420 2.24 -9.22 6.03
N ALA A 421 2.55 -10.41 5.53
CA ALA A 421 2.16 -10.89 4.20
C ALA A 421 0.75 -11.51 4.16
N VAL A 422 0.22 -11.96 5.29
CA VAL A 422 -1.13 -12.53 5.36
C VAL A 422 -2.22 -11.50 5.01
N PRO A 423 -3.36 -11.90 4.42
CA PRO A 423 -4.39 -10.99 3.93
C PRO A 423 -5.24 -10.29 5.02
N TRP A 424 -4.93 -10.50 6.30
CA TRP A 424 -5.60 -9.87 7.43
C TRP A 424 -4.59 -9.20 8.37
N ARG A 425 -5.09 -8.36 9.30
CA ARG A 425 -4.23 -7.62 10.23
C ARG A 425 -3.75 -8.52 11.39
N ALA A 426 -2.72 -9.32 11.16
CA ALA A 426 -2.13 -10.16 12.20
C ALA A 426 -1.29 -9.33 13.20
N ARG A 427 -1.56 -9.48 14.51
CA ARG A 427 -0.85 -8.79 15.59
C ARG A 427 0.24 -9.69 16.18
N THR A 428 1.22 -9.09 16.89
CA THR A 428 2.26 -9.86 17.60
C THR A 428 1.65 -10.78 18.66
N ALA A 429 0.47 -10.45 19.20
CA ALA A 429 -0.29 -11.31 20.10
C ALA A 429 -0.68 -12.65 19.44
N HIS A 430 -1.14 -12.65 18.18
CA HIS A 430 -1.46 -13.89 17.47
C HIS A 430 -0.21 -14.75 17.23
N LEU A 431 0.92 -14.11 16.89
CA LEU A 431 2.19 -14.82 16.76
C LEU A 431 2.67 -15.39 18.11
N ALA A 432 2.43 -14.65 19.21
CA ALA A 432 2.70 -15.13 20.55
C ALA A 432 1.83 -16.35 20.88
N GLU A 433 0.52 -16.32 20.63
CA GLU A 433 -0.37 -17.48 20.83
C GLU A 433 0.16 -18.74 20.14
N VAL A 434 0.68 -18.66 18.91
CA VAL A 434 1.30 -19.80 18.21
C VAL A 434 2.53 -20.35 18.96
N PHE A 435 3.37 -19.48 19.51
CA PHE A 435 4.52 -19.89 20.35
C PHE A 435 4.06 -20.50 21.68
N LEU A 436 3.05 -19.91 22.32
CA LEU A 436 2.51 -20.35 23.60
C LEU A 436 1.75 -21.67 23.48
N GLY A 437 1.15 -21.92 22.32
CA GLY A 437 0.48 -23.16 21.96
C GLY A 437 1.39 -24.38 21.83
N GLY A 438 2.72 -24.19 21.90
CA GLY A 438 3.69 -25.29 21.91
C GLY A 438 3.86 -26.03 20.57
N LEU A 439 3.28 -25.50 19.49
CA LEU A 439 3.36 -26.10 18.15
C LEU A 439 4.75 -25.96 17.51
N MET A 440 5.50 -24.93 17.90
CA MET A 440 6.82 -24.63 17.34
C MET A 440 7.93 -25.09 18.29
N ARG A 441 8.94 -25.77 17.74
CA ARG A 441 10.09 -26.26 18.48
C ARG A 441 11.39 -25.69 17.90
N PRO A 442 12.41 -25.39 18.73
CA PRO A 442 13.72 -25.02 18.23
C PRO A 442 14.28 -26.08 17.26
N HIS A 443 14.77 -25.63 16.12
CA HIS A 443 15.35 -26.46 15.07
C HIS A 443 16.84 -26.13 14.91
N PRO A 444 17.72 -27.13 14.67
CA PRO A 444 19.15 -26.88 14.48
C PRO A 444 19.40 -25.90 13.34
N ALA A 445 20.30 -24.94 13.58
CA ALA A 445 20.69 -23.97 12.58
C ALA A 445 21.51 -24.64 11.45
N PRO A 446 21.36 -24.21 10.19
CA PRO A 446 22.06 -24.79 9.05
C PRO A 446 23.55 -24.37 8.96
N VAL A 447 24.03 -23.53 9.87
CA VAL A 447 25.44 -23.08 9.93
C VAL A 447 26.07 -23.39 11.28
N PRO A 448 27.38 -23.72 11.32
CA PRO A 448 28.10 -23.89 12.58
C PRO A 448 28.27 -22.54 13.29
N GLY A 449 27.86 -22.45 14.56
CA GLY A 449 28.15 -21.31 15.45
C GLY A 449 26.92 -20.77 16.20
N PRO A 450 27.12 -20.04 17.31
CA PRO A 450 26.03 -19.45 18.08
C PRO A 450 25.39 -18.30 17.30
N LEU A 451 24.18 -18.51 16.80
CA LEU A 451 23.38 -17.46 16.18
C LEU A 451 22.92 -16.45 17.24
N PRO A 452 22.75 -15.15 16.89
CA PRO A 452 22.02 -14.21 17.73
C PRO A 452 20.65 -14.78 18.10
N ALA A 453 20.18 -14.56 19.32
CA ALA A 453 18.96 -15.20 19.84
C ALA A 453 17.73 -15.05 18.93
N LYS A 454 17.53 -13.86 18.34
CA LYS A 454 16.45 -13.58 17.36
C LYS A 454 16.54 -14.38 16.04
N HIS A 455 17.68 -15.01 15.75
CA HIS A 455 17.94 -15.77 14.53
C HIS A 455 17.84 -17.28 14.79
N GLN A 456 17.41 -17.69 15.98
CA GLN A 456 17.11 -19.09 16.25
C GLN A 456 16.02 -19.57 15.29
N VAL A 457 16.22 -20.77 14.75
CA VAL A 457 15.32 -21.39 13.77
C VAL A 457 14.29 -22.22 14.53
N PHE A 458 13.04 -22.16 14.07
CA PHE A 458 11.93 -22.91 14.63
C PHE A 458 11.23 -23.70 13.52
N ASP A 459 10.70 -24.86 13.89
CA ASP A 459 9.91 -25.71 12.99
C ASP A 459 8.70 -26.33 13.72
N PHE A 460 7.73 -26.78 12.94
CA PHE A 460 6.56 -27.53 13.40
C PHE A 460 6.85 -29.04 13.35
N SER A 461 6.17 -29.83 14.20
CA SER A 461 6.17 -31.29 14.02
C SER A 461 5.47 -31.65 12.70
N ASP A 462 5.82 -32.81 12.11
CA ASP A 462 5.20 -33.26 10.86
C ASP A 462 3.69 -33.45 10.99
N THR A 463 3.22 -33.91 12.16
CA THR A 463 1.80 -34.10 12.48
C THR A 463 1.05 -32.76 12.58
N SER A 464 1.60 -31.79 13.30
CA SER A 464 1.02 -30.44 13.40
C SER A 464 1.01 -29.73 12.05
N ARG A 465 2.10 -29.85 11.28
CA ARG A 465 2.22 -29.21 9.96
C ARG A 465 1.13 -29.69 9.01
N LEU A 466 0.85 -31.00 8.99
CA LEU A 466 -0.21 -31.57 8.16
C LEU A 466 -1.58 -30.98 8.46
N VAL A 467 -1.99 -31.01 9.73
CA VAL A 467 -3.30 -30.49 10.16
C VAL A 467 -3.43 -29.00 9.87
N LEU A 468 -2.37 -28.23 10.10
CA LEU A 468 -2.38 -26.78 9.88
C LEU A 468 -2.44 -26.41 8.40
N LEU A 469 -1.79 -27.15 7.51
CA LEU A 469 -1.84 -26.87 6.07
C LEU A 469 -3.23 -27.12 5.47
N ASP A 470 -4.00 -28.05 6.02
CA ASP A 470 -5.38 -28.32 5.61
C ASP A 470 -6.38 -27.27 6.15
N ALA A 471 -5.97 -26.45 7.12
CA ALA A 471 -6.84 -25.44 7.73
C ALA A 471 -7.11 -24.22 6.83
N VAL A 472 -6.31 -24.01 5.77
CA VAL A 472 -6.35 -22.81 4.91
C VAL A 472 -6.33 -23.21 3.43
N PRO A 473 -7.08 -22.50 2.54
CA PRO A 473 -7.03 -22.80 1.12
C PRO A 473 -5.62 -22.73 0.53
N GLN A 474 -5.26 -23.73 -0.27
CA GLN A 474 -3.92 -23.85 -0.87
C GLN A 474 -3.50 -22.62 -1.69
N ALA A 475 -4.46 -22.02 -2.42
CA ALA A 475 -4.23 -20.79 -3.18
C ALA A 475 -3.80 -19.61 -2.28
N GLU A 476 -4.27 -19.56 -1.03
CA GLU A 476 -3.88 -18.53 -0.08
C GLU A 476 -2.48 -18.77 0.48
N LEU A 477 -2.14 -20.01 0.80
CA LEU A 477 -0.79 -20.39 1.24
C LEU A 477 0.24 -20.09 0.14
N LEU A 478 -0.04 -20.47 -1.11
CA LEU A 478 0.83 -20.21 -2.25
C LEU A 478 1.01 -18.70 -2.53
N ARG A 479 -0.04 -17.90 -2.39
CA ARG A 479 0.05 -16.43 -2.52
C ARG A 479 0.95 -15.82 -1.45
N THR A 480 0.77 -16.24 -0.20
CA THR A 480 1.55 -15.74 0.93
C THR A 480 3.02 -16.13 0.79
N SER A 481 3.31 -17.39 0.40
CA SER A 481 4.68 -17.84 0.13
C SER A 481 5.34 -17.08 -1.03
N ARG A 482 4.63 -16.80 -2.13
CA ARG A 482 5.14 -16.01 -3.27
C ARG A 482 5.45 -14.56 -2.86
N SER A 483 4.56 -13.93 -2.10
CA SER A 483 4.77 -12.57 -1.58
C SER A 483 6.01 -12.48 -0.69
N ILE A 484 6.22 -13.48 0.19
CA ILE A 484 7.43 -13.56 1.03
C ILE A 484 8.68 -13.78 0.18
N GLY A 485 8.62 -14.65 -0.83
CA GLY A 485 9.71 -14.91 -1.78
C GLY A 485 10.16 -13.63 -2.49
N GLN A 486 9.22 -12.93 -3.13
CA GLN A 486 9.47 -11.64 -3.80
C GLN A 486 10.03 -10.59 -2.84
N ARG A 487 9.51 -10.52 -1.61
CA ARG A 487 9.98 -9.53 -0.62
C ARG A 487 11.40 -9.82 -0.15
N LEU A 488 11.76 -11.09 0.00
CA LEU A 488 13.12 -11.51 0.34
C LEU A 488 14.10 -11.25 -0.81
N GLU A 489 13.68 -11.46 -2.06
CA GLU A 489 14.48 -11.15 -3.27
C GLU A 489 14.74 -9.65 -3.42
N GLN A 490 13.73 -8.80 -3.24
CA GLN A 490 13.88 -7.33 -3.27
C GLN A 490 14.87 -6.80 -2.22
N LEU A 491 15.01 -7.50 -1.10
CA LEU A 491 15.88 -7.11 0.00
C LEU A 491 17.28 -7.75 -0.12
N ALA A 492 17.48 -8.69 -1.05
CA ALA A 492 18.81 -9.20 -1.42
C ALA A 492 19.64 -8.08 -2.09
N GLY A 493 20.94 -8.07 -1.84
CA GLY A 493 21.87 -7.03 -2.33
C GLY A 493 22.12 -5.82 -1.42
N HIS A 494 21.32 -5.58 -0.36
CA HIS A 494 21.20 -4.23 0.22
C HIS A 494 21.48 -4.06 1.74
N SER A 495 22.02 -5.05 2.48
CA SER A 495 22.25 -4.84 3.93
C SER A 495 23.29 -5.77 4.61
N PRO A 496 24.11 -5.27 5.56
CA PRO A 496 25.21 -6.02 6.18
C PRO A 496 24.90 -6.87 7.43
N ASP A 497 23.64 -7.05 7.89
CA ASP A 497 23.36 -7.89 9.08
C ASP A 497 22.04 -8.68 8.98
N PHE A 498 22.05 -9.99 8.64
CA PHE A 498 21.11 -11.07 9.06
C PHE A 498 21.21 -12.37 8.21
N PRO A 499 21.14 -13.61 8.77
CA PRO A 499 21.08 -14.87 8.02
C PRO A 499 19.63 -15.35 7.77
N ALA A 500 18.99 -14.86 6.71
CA ALA A 500 17.93 -15.57 6.00
C ALA A 500 18.61 -16.07 4.73
N TRP A 501 18.84 -17.37 4.62
CA TRP A 501 19.67 -17.89 3.53
C TRP A 501 18.85 -17.99 2.24
N LEU A 502 18.85 -16.91 1.47
CA LEU A 502 18.43 -16.91 0.07
C LEU A 502 19.61 -17.42 -0.76
N ALA A 503 19.42 -18.47 -1.57
CA ALA A 503 20.46 -18.89 -2.51
C ALA A 503 20.70 -17.74 -3.49
N HIS A 504 21.94 -17.27 -3.56
CA HIS A 504 22.39 -16.23 -4.48
C HIS A 504 23.73 -16.67 -5.07
N PRO A 505 23.91 -16.69 -6.40
CA PRO A 505 25.13 -17.20 -7.05
C PRO A 505 26.43 -16.52 -6.54
N ASP A 506 26.32 -15.27 -6.10
CA ASP A 506 27.43 -14.48 -5.55
C ASP A 506 27.45 -14.34 -4.00
N GLY A 507 26.70 -15.18 -3.27
CA GLY A 507 26.63 -15.11 -1.80
C GLY A 507 27.92 -15.55 -1.08
N PRO A 508 28.36 -14.89 0.00
CA PRO A 508 29.61 -15.21 0.70
C PRO A 508 29.54 -16.46 1.61
N ALA A 509 28.35 -16.98 1.93
CA ALA A 509 28.16 -18.07 2.89
C ALA A 509 27.76 -19.41 2.24
N HIS A 510 28.21 -20.53 2.81
CA HIS A 510 28.05 -21.88 2.25
C HIS A 510 27.02 -22.69 3.04
N LEU A 511 25.97 -23.21 2.38
CA LEU A 511 24.96 -24.09 3.00
C LEU A 511 25.31 -25.59 2.82
N PRO A 512 25.10 -26.45 3.84
CA PRO A 512 25.24 -27.89 3.70
C PRO A 512 24.13 -28.49 2.81
N GLY A 513 24.47 -29.54 2.03
CA GLY A 513 23.63 -30.13 0.98
C GLY A 513 22.30 -30.76 1.42
N SER A 514 22.05 -30.86 2.73
CA SER A 514 20.75 -31.26 3.30
C SER A 514 19.69 -30.15 3.29
N HIS A 515 20.08 -28.89 3.04
CA HIS A 515 19.18 -27.74 3.09
C HIS A 515 18.97 -27.12 1.69
N ARG A 516 17.71 -27.11 1.24
CA ARG A 516 17.29 -26.48 -0.02
C ARG A 516 16.86 -25.02 0.22
N PRO A 517 17.18 -24.08 -0.69
CA PRO A 517 16.91 -22.65 -0.51
C PRO A 517 15.42 -22.29 -0.46
N PHE A 518 15.09 -21.11 0.06
CA PHE A 518 13.72 -20.61 0.26
C PHE A 518 12.89 -20.53 -1.04
N THR A 519 13.55 -20.43 -2.20
CA THR A 519 12.93 -20.58 -3.54
C THR A 519 12.39 -21.99 -3.83
N SER A 520 12.55 -22.93 -2.90
CA SER A 520 12.00 -24.30 -2.97
C SER A 520 10.69 -24.50 -2.19
N VAL A 521 10.16 -23.47 -1.50
CA VAL A 521 8.88 -23.55 -0.75
C VAL A 521 7.73 -23.85 -1.70
N GLU A 522 7.70 -23.21 -2.87
CA GLU A 522 6.72 -23.44 -3.93
C GLU A 522 6.83 -24.88 -4.49
N ARG A 523 8.04 -25.35 -4.82
CA ARG A 523 8.26 -26.75 -5.23
C ARG A 523 7.80 -27.75 -4.17
N ARG A 524 8.00 -27.48 -2.88
CA ARG A 524 7.66 -28.41 -1.78
C ARG A 524 6.15 -28.49 -1.54
N LEU A 525 5.44 -27.36 -1.66
CA LEU A 525 3.97 -27.30 -1.65
C LEU A 525 3.38 -27.95 -2.91
N LEU A 526 3.92 -27.64 -4.10
CA LEU A 526 3.48 -28.23 -5.37
C LEU A 526 3.69 -29.75 -5.43
N THR A 527 4.86 -30.25 -5.01
CA THR A 527 5.15 -31.71 -4.94
C THR A 527 4.16 -32.45 -4.02
N ARG A 528 3.62 -31.78 -3.00
CA ARG A 528 2.70 -32.38 -2.01
C ARG A 528 1.23 -32.23 -2.40
N PHE A 529 0.88 -31.23 -3.22
CA PHE A 529 -0.45 -31.08 -3.82
C PHE A 529 -0.65 -31.96 -5.08
N GLY A 530 0.18 -33.00 -5.24
CA GLY A 530 0.05 -33.96 -6.33
C GLY A 530 0.67 -33.49 -7.66
N VAL A 531 1.40 -32.37 -7.69
CA VAL A 531 2.18 -31.98 -8.86
C VAL A 531 3.49 -32.77 -8.83
N SER A 532 3.45 -33.97 -9.40
CA SER A 532 4.64 -34.78 -9.64
C SER A 532 5.58 -34.05 -10.59
N PHE A 533 6.70 -33.54 -10.06
CA PHE A 533 7.87 -33.37 -10.90
C PHE A 533 8.51 -34.76 -10.99
N GLU A 534 8.33 -35.44 -12.12
CA GLU A 534 8.96 -36.73 -12.36
C GLU A 534 10.47 -36.63 -12.07
N ARG A 535 10.90 -37.46 -11.11
CA ARG A 535 12.30 -37.71 -10.82
C ARG A 535 12.87 -38.56 -11.95
N GLU A 536 13.62 -37.95 -12.86
CA GLU A 536 14.75 -38.65 -13.47
C GLU A 536 15.90 -38.66 -12.44
N ALA A 537 15.85 -39.64 -11.54
CA ALA A 537 16.98 -40.02 -10.73
C ALA A 537 16.96 -41.53 -10.54
N GLN A 538 17.31 -42.25 -11.61
CA GLN A 538 17.83 -43.62 -11.56
C GLN A 538 18.71 -43.89 -12.79
N GLY A 539 19.97 -44.24 -12.53
CA GLY A 539 20.76 -45.10 -13.42
C GLY A 539 21.76 -44.40 -14.34
N LEU A 540 23.04 -44.59 -14.01
CA LEU A 540 24.22 -44.34 -14.83
C LEU A 540 24.05 -44.88 -16.27
N GLU A 541 24.52 -44.13 -17.27
CA GLU A 541 25.63 -44.53 -18.14
C GLU A 541 26.21 -43.31 -18.89
N ALA A 542 27.53 -43.33 -19.07
CA ALA A 542 28.33 -42.29 -19.71
C ALA A 542 28.02 -42.19 -21.21
N GLY A 543 27.85 -40.97 -21.74
CA GLY A 543 27.62 -40.81 -23.18
C GLY A 543 27.64 -39.37 -23.69
N ARG A 544 28.86 -38.86 -23.92
CA ARG A 544 29.27 -37.88 -24.95
C ARG A 544 28.28 -36.80 -25.42
N GLY A 545 28.64 -35.56 -25.10
CA GLY A 545 28.63 -34.42 -26.03
C GLY A 545 27.27 -33.86 -26.45
N ARG A 546 26.85 -32.73 -25.85
CA ARG A 546 25.90 -31.82 -26.48
C ARG A 546 26.46 -30.40 -26.57
N SER A 547 26.46 -29.96 -27.82
CA SER A 547 27.00 -28.74 -28.41
C SER A 547 26.23 -27.49 -27.94
N ALA A 548 26.91 -26.33 -27.94
CA ALA A 548 26.38 -25.03 -27.57
C ALA A 548 25.08 -24.66 -28.30
N GLU A 549 24.00 -24.42 -27.55
CA GLU A 549 22.73 -23.89 -28.05
C GLU A 549 22.82 -22.36 -28.27
N SER A 550 22.19 -21.88 -29.36
CA SER A 550 22.01 -20.46 -29.69
C SER A 550 20.80 -19.88 -28.96
N ALA A 551 20.79 -18.57 -28.69
CA ALA A 551 19.69 -17.86 -28.01
C ALA A 551 18.32 -18.00 -28.72
N ASP A 552 18.30 -18.33 -30.02
CA ASP A 552 17.10 -18.48 -30.84
C ASP A 552 16.54 -19.93 -30.89
N GLY A 553 17.07 -20.85 -30.07
CA GLY A 553 16.62 -22.25 -29.98
C GLY A 553 17.02 -23.17 -31.14
N TRP A 554 17.80 -22.66 -32.10
CA TRP A 554 18.35 -23.44 -33.22
C TRP A 554 19.66 -24.16 -32.85
N THR A 555 19.77 -25.41 -33.26
CA THR A 555 20.95 -26.27 -33.07
C THR A 555 21.46 -26.83 -34.40
N ARG A 556 22.72 -27.29 -34.41
CA ARG A 556 23.29 -27.99 -35.59
C ARG A 556 22.57 -29.34 -35.78
N LEU A 557 22.49 -29.79 -37.03
CA LEU A 557 22.00 -31.13 -37.36
C LEU A 557 22.82 -32.20 -36.61
N ILE A 558 22.14 -33.24 -36.14
CA ILE A 558 22.75 -34.45 -35.56
C ILE A 558 22.90 -35.54 -36.62
N GLU A 559 23.65 -36.59 -36.32
CA GLU A 559 23.98 -37.66 -37.27
C GLU A 559 22.75 -38.40 -37.82
N ASP A 560 21.68 -38.50 -37.03
CA ASP A 560 20.40 -39.13 -37.41
C ASP A 560 19.47 -38.22 -38.23
N ASP A 561 19.80 -36.92 -38.39
CA ASP A 561 18.96 -36.00 -39.17
C ASP A 561 19.15 -36.21 -40.68
N PRO A 562 18.07 -36.20 -41.47
CA PRO A 562 18.17 -36.25 -42.92
C PRO A 562 18.90 -35.01 -43.46
N ARG A 563 19.81 -35.19 -44.43
CA ARG A 563 20.45 -34.04 -45.10
C ARG A 563 19.47 -33.32 -46.04
N HIS A 564 18.51 -34.05 -46.59
CA HIS A 564 17.47 -33.52 -47.46
C HIS A 564 16.11 -34.08 -47.05
N LEU A 565 15.08 -33.23 -47.09
CA LEU A 565 13.67 -33.63 -47.01
C LEU A 565 12.95 -32.97 -48.18
N GLY A 566 12.37 -33.81 -49.06
CA GLY A 566 11.86 -33.33 -50.35
C GLY A 566 12.94 -32.62 -51.18
N PRO A 567 12.63 -31.47 -51.81
CA PRO A 567 13.60 -30.70 -52.59
C PRO A 567 14.52 -29.79 -51.74
N TYR A 568 14.44 -29.85 -50.40
CA TYR A 568 15.13 -28.91 -49.51
C TYR A 568 16.37 -29.52 -48.85
N LEU A 569 17.49 -28.81 -48.92
CA LEU A 569 18.71 -29.08 -48.15
C LEU A 569 18.57 -28.49 -46.74
N LEU A 570 18.72 -29.30 -45.70
CA LEU A 570 18.55 -28.87 -44.30
C LEU A 570 19.86 -28.29 -43.74
N LEU A 571 19.75 -27.23 -42.94
CA LEU A 571 20.88 -26.48 -42.40
C LEU A 571 21.00 -26.60 -40.87
N ARG A 572 19.90 -26.40 -40.17
CA ARG A 572 19.81 -26.34 -38.70
C ARG A 572 18.48 -26.93 -38.25
N ARG A 573 18.40 -27.34 -36.98
CA ARG A 573 17.21 -27.97 -36.40
C ARG A 573 16.71 -27.24 -35.17
N ARG A 574 15.42 -27.34 -34.91
CA ARG A 574 14.75 -26.97 -33.67
C ARG A 574 13.66 -27.99 -33.37
N ARG A 575 13.52 -28.36 -32.10
CA ARG A 575 12.55 -29.37 -31.67
C ARG A 575 11.23 -28.68 -31.30
N LEU A 576 10.14 -28.99 -32.00
CA LEU A 576 8.78 -28.55 -31.65
C LEU A 576 8.06 -29.67 -30.88
N ARG A 577 6.80 -29.48 -30.46
CA ARG A 577 6.07 -30.44 -29.61
C ARG A 577 5.91 -31.80 -30.28
N ARG A 578 5.30 -31.85 -31.47
CA ARG A 578 5.04 -33.08 -32.23
C ARG A 578 5.94 -33.27 -33.44
N THR A 579 6.60 -32.20 -33.88
CA THR A 579 7.45 -32.19 -35.07
C THR A 579 8.88 -31.75 -34.73
N VAL A 580 9.81 -32.06 -35.64
CA VAL A 580 11.13 -31.42 -35.70
C VAL A 580 11.09 -30.46 -36.88
N GLU A 581 11.47 -29.21 -36.62
CA GLU A 581 11.53 -28.16 -37.63
C GLU A 581 12.98 -27.95 -38.04
N TYR A 582 13.21 -27.85 -39.34
CA TYR A 582 14.49 -27.62 -39.95
C TYR A 582 14.47 -26.35 -40.79
N GLU A 583 15.54 -25.56 -40.71
CA GLU A 583 15.78 -24.49 -41.66
C GLU A 583 16.32 -25.13 -42.94
N GLY A 584 15.60 -24.98 -44.05
CA GLY A 584 15.93 -25.61 -45.34
C GLY A 584 16.05 -24.61 -46.48
N VAL A 585 16.79 -24.98 -47.52
CA VAL A 585 16.95 -24.20 -48.75
C VAL A 585 16.64 -25.07 -49.96
N ASP A 586 15.82 -24.57 -50.89
CA ASP A 586 15.53 -25.26 -52.14
C ASP A 586 16.67 -25.16 -53.17
N GLN A 587 16.51 -25.80 -54.33
CA GLN A 587 17.52 -25.79 -55.41
C GLN A 587 17.73 -24.40 -56.05
N GLN A 588 16.84 -23.44 -55.81
CA GLN A 588 16.90 -22.07 -56.33
C GLN A 588 17.41 -21.07 -55.26
N GLY A 589 17.75 -21.53 -54.05
CA GLY A 589 18.20 -20.67 -52.95
C GLY A 589 17.07 -20.09 -52.09
N GLY A 590 15.83 -20.49 -52.32
CA GLY A 590 14.66 -20.09 -51.52
C GLY A 590 14.68 -20.77 -50.15
N ARG A 591 14.45 -19.99 -49.09
CA ARG A 591 14.42 -20.50 -47.71
C ARG A 591 13.03 -21.01 -47.34
N ALA A 592 12.98 -22.14 -46.65
CA ALA A 592 11.75 -22.73 -46.10
C ALA A 592 12.00 -23.30 -44.70
N LEU A 593 10.94 -23.35 -43.90
CA LEU A 593 10.93 -24.11 -42.65
C LEU A 593 10.29 -25.46 -42.95
N VAL A 594 11.09 -26.53 -42.87
CA VAL A 594 10.69 -27.90 -43.21
C VAL A 594 10.41 -28.66 -41.92
N ARG A 595 9.20 -29.19 -41.75
CA ARG A 595 8.75 -29.92 -40.56
C ARG A 595 8.55 -31.39 -40.89
N THR A 596 8.97 -32.26 -39.99
CA THR A 596 8.71 -33.71 -40.04
C THR A 596 8.26 -34.20 -38.66
N PRO A 597 7.42 -35.25 -38.57
CA PRO A 597 7.01 -35.81 -37.28
C PRO A 597 8.21 -36.28 -36.45
N ARG A 598 8.12 -36.17 -35.13
CA ARG A 598 9.12 -36.76 -34.26
C ARG A 598 9.13 -38.29 -34.43
N PRO A 599 10.31 -38.93 -34.47
CA PRO A 599 10.42 -40.38 -34.64
C PRO A 599 9.84 -41.16 -33.44
N GLU A 600 9.70 -40.50 -32.29
CA GLU A 600 9.12 -41.08 -31.07
C GLU A 600 7.57 -41.05 -31.02
N LEU A 601 6.91 -40.41 -32.01
CA LEU A 601 5.46 -40.21 -32.04
C LEU A 601 4.84 -40.81 -33.32
N PRO A 602 3.58 -41.30 -33.29
CA PRO A 602 2.91 -41.82 -34.47
C PRO A 602 2.80 -40.73 -35.55
N ALA A 603 3.43 -40.97 -36.70
CA ALA A 603 3.82 -39.96 -37.68
C ALA A 603 2.71 -39.48 -38.64
N GLY A 604 1.57 -40.17 -38.71
CA GLY A 604 0.59 -39.97 -39.79
C GLY A 604 -0.34 -38.77 -39.62
N ASP A 605 -0.94 -38.61 -38.45
CA ASP A 605 -2.15 -37.78 -38.35
C ASP A 605 -1.87 -36.30 -38.00
N ALA A 606 -0.80 -36.02 -37.26
CA ALA A 606 -0.46 -34.66 -36.82
C ALA A 606 -0.03 -33.75 -37.99
N LEU A 607 0.79 -34.28 -38.91
CA LEU A 607 1.27 -33.51 -40.06
C LEU A 607 0.16 -33.29 -41.11
N ALA A 608 -0.78 -34.24 -41.21
CA ALA A 608 -1.95 -34.13 -42.07
C ALA A 608 -2.92 -33.04 -41.58
N ALA A 609 -3.19 -33.00 -40.27
CA ALA A 609 -4.01 -31.95 -39.65
C ALA A 609 -3.38 -30.55 -39.85
N GLU A 610 -2.07 -30.41 -39.62
CA GLU A 610 -1.34 -29.16 -39.84
C GLU A 610 -1.39 -28.70 -41.29
N THR A 611 -1.18 -29.63 -42.23
CA THR A 611 -1.23 -29.33 -43.67
C THR A 611 -2.61 -28.82 -44.10
N GLU A 612 -3.68 -29.45 -43.61
CA GLU A 612 -5.05 -29.04 -43.93
C GLU A 612 -5.39 -27.69 -43.29
N ALA A 613 -4.96 -27.45 -42.04
CA ALA A 613 -5.13 -26.16 -41.38
C ALA A 613 -4.42 -25.02 -42.13
N LEU A 614 -3.15 -25.21 -42.50
CA LEU A 614 -2.37 -24.21 -43.26
C LEU A 614 -2.94 -23.95 -44.65
N ARG A 615 -3.47 -24.99 -45.32
CA ARG A 615 -4.13 -24.87 -46.63
C ARG A 615 -5.40 -24.03 -46.56
N ARG A 616 -6.22 -24.22 -45.51
CA ARG A 616 -7.46 -23.46 -45.29
C ARG A 616 -7.19 -22.01 -44.88
N LEU A 617 -6.16 -21.77 -44.07
CA LEU A 617 -5.77 -20.41 -43.64
C LEU A 617 -5.07 -19.61 -44.74
N GLY A 618 -4.47 -20.28 -45.75
CA GLY A 618 -3.98 -19.62 -46.96
C GLY A 618 -2.91 -18.55 -46.73
N GLY A 619 -2.12 -18.67 -45.65
CA GLY A 619 -1.11 -17.68 -45.25
C GLY A 619 -1.64 -16.51 -44.41
N GLN A 620 -2.93 -16.48 -44.07
CA GLN A 620 -3.51 -15.48 -43.18
C GLN A 620 -3.35 -15.91 -41.73
N TYR A 621 -2.66 -15.09 -40.93
CA TYR A 621 -2.34 -15.38 -39.52
C TYR A 621 -1.60 -16.71 -39.27
N ALA A 622 -1.08 -17.36 -40.31
CA ALA A 622 -0.33 -18.60 -40.26
C ALA A 622 0.72 -18.61 -41.39
N PRO A 623 1.82 -19.38 -41.27
CA PRO A 623 2.81 -19.48 -42.34
C PRO A 623 2.20 -20.02 -43.65
N ALA A 624 2.60 -19.47 -44.79
CA ALA A 624 2.15 -19.98 -46.09
C ALA A 624 2.74 -21.37 -46.35
N LEU A 625 1.89 -22.32 -46.73
CA LEU A 625 2.30 -23.66 -47.13
C LEU A 625 2.98 -23.62 -48.50
N LEU A 626 4.24 -24.04 -48.59
CA LEU A 626 5.03 -24.04 -49.81
C LEU A 626 4.98 -25.38 -50.55
N ALA A 627 5.18 -26.48 -49.82
CA ALA A 627 5.19 -27.83 -50.36
C ALA A 627 4.90 -28.86 -49.27
N THR A 628 4.44 -30.05 -49.66
CA THR A 628 4.10 -31.13 -48.73
C THR A 628 4.44 -32.48 -49.35
N GLY A 629 4.93 -33.40 -48.54
CA GLY A 629 5.09 -34.82 -48.85
C GLY A 629 4.51 -35.68 -47.73
N VAL A 630 3.27 -35.40 -47.30
CA VAL A 630 2.62 -36.09 -46.16
C VAL A 630 2.42 -37.59 -46.43
N ARG A 631 2.41 -38.02 -47.70
CA ARG A 631 2.28 -39.42 -48.14
C ARG A 631 3.62 -40.11 -48.46
N ASP A 632 4.74 -39.42 -48.27
CA ASP A 632 6.07 -39.99 -48.50
C ASP A 632 6.46 -40.95 -47.36
N GLU A 633 7.44 -41.84 -47.60
CA GLU A 633 7.98 -42.75 -46.56
C GLU A 633 8.42 -42.01 -45.29
N ARG A 634 8.86 -40.75 -45.43
CA ARG A 634 9.10 -39.82 -44.33
C ARG A 634 8.21 -38.59 -44.53
N PRO A 635 7.08 -38.47 -43.82
CA PRO A 635 6.19 -37.32 -43.98
C PRO A 635 6.90 -36.00 -43.69
N TRP A 636 6.69 -35.01 -44.56
CA TRP A 636 7.24 -33.67 -44.40
C TRP A 636 6.29 -32.60 -44.94
N LEU A 637 6.38 -31.38 -44.39
CA LEU A 637 5.78 -30.18 -44.97
C LEU A 637 6.79 -29.04 -44.94
N ALA A 638 6.68 -28.11 -45.88
CA ALA A 638 7.51 -26.92 -45.97
C ALA A 638 6.62 -25.69 -45.93
N VAL A 639 6.95 -24.75 -45.04
CA VAL A 639 6.26 -23.46 -44.91
C VAL A 639 7.22 -22.30 -45.14
N ALA A 640 6.65 -21.16 -45.52
CA ALA A 640 7.39 -19.92 -45.64
C ALA A 640 8.01 -19.51 -44.28
N PRO A 641 9.25 -18.98 -44.28
CA PRO A 641 9.84 -18.42 -43.07
C PRO A 641 9.01 -17.25 -42.56
N ILE A 642 8.93 -17.13 -41.24
CA ILE A 642 8.17 -16.08 -40.57
C ILE A 642 9.06 -14.83 -40.47
N GLY A 643 8.59 -13.67 -40.92
CA GLY A 643 9.32 -12.39 -40.84
C GLY A 643 8.75 -11.28 -41.74
N ASP A 644 9.10 -10.02 -41.47
CA ASP A 644 8.59 -8.83 -42.18
C ASP A 644 9.33 -8.50 -43.50
N GLY A 645 10.04 -9.49 -44.07
CA GLY A 645 10.73 -9.38 -45.35
C GLY A 645 11.96 -10.29 -45.46
N PRO A 646 12.56 -10.41 -46.66
CA PRO A 646 13.65 -11.36 -46.94
C PRO A 646 14.96 -11.10 -46.19
N GLN A 647 15.09 -10.01 -45.41
CA GLN A 647 16.33 -9.58 -44.75
C GLN A 647 16.23 -9.33 -43.24
N GLN A 648 15.09 -9.54 -42.58
CA GLN A 648 14.93 -9.30 -41.13
C GLN A 648 14.24 -10.49 -40.42
N PRO A 649 15.01 -11.36 -39.74
CA PRO A 649 14.48 -12.53 -39.03
C PRO A 649 14.28 -12.28 -37.52
N SER A 650 14.16 -11.03 -37.04
CA SER A 650 13.94 -10.80 -35.60
C SER A 650 12.51 -11.18 -35.22
N LEU A 651 12.31 -12.46 -34.95
CA LEU A 651 11.07 -13.04 -34.49
C LEU A 651 10.92 -12.77 -33.00
N ALA A 652 10.05 -11.83 -32.64
CA ALA A 652 9.67 -11.66 -31.25
C ALA A 652 8.49 -12.59 -30.96
N VAL A 653 8.75 -13.68 -30.25
CA VAL A 653 7.68 -14.52 -29.67
C VAL A 653 7.00 -13.69 -28.58
N LEU A 654 5.68 -13.77 -28.49
CA LEU A 654 4.90 -12.94 -27.57
C LEU A 654 5.37 -13.12 -26.10
N SER A 655 5.76 -14.34 -25.70
CA SER A 655 6.39 -14.63 -24.40
C SER A 655 7.69 -13.84 -24.15
N ASP A 656 8.54 -13.71 -25.16
CA ASP A 656 9.85 -13.03 -25.03
C ASP A 656 9.68 -11.53 -24.86
N ILE A 657 8.69 -10.94 -25.54
CA ILE A 657 8.30 -9.53 -25.36
C ILE A 657 7.88 -9.28 -23.92
N PHE A 658 7.07 -10.17 -23.34
CA PHE A 658 6.64 -10.05 -21.95
C PHE A 658 7.80 -10.22 -20.96
N ASN A 659 8.66 -11.22 -21.18
CA ASN A 659 9.83 -11.48 -20.33
C ASN A 659 10.80 -10.29 -20.34
N ALA A 660 11.09 -9.71 -21.51
CA ALA A 660 11.94 -8.55 -21.66
C ALA A 660 11.34 -7.30 -20.98
N ALA A 661 10.03 -7.08 -21.14
CA ALA A 661 9.32 -5.95 -20.50
C ALA A 661 9.30 -6.07 -18.97
N HIS A 662 9.11 -7.30 -18.45
CA HIS A 662 9.14 -7.59 -17.02
C HIS A 662 10.53 -7.34 -16.42
N ALA A 663 11.59 -7.83 -17.07
CA ALA A 663 12.97 -7.58 -16.65
C ALA A 663 13.34 -6.08 -16.65
N GLY A 664 12.75 -5.30 -17.57
CA GLY A 664 12.96 -3.84 -17.66
C GLY A 664 12.03 -2.99 -16.80
N GLY A 665 11.06 -3.56 -16.09
CA GLY A 665 10.05 -2.82 -15.32
C GLY A 665 9.15 -1.91 -16.18
N ARG A 666 8.93 -2.28 -17.46
CA ARG A 666 8.14 -1.52 -18.44
C ARG A 666 6.88 -2.29 -18.84
N ALA A 667 5.86 -1.60 -19.34
CA ALA A 667 4.72 -2.27 -19.96
C ALA A 667 5.15 -2.89 -21.30
N PRO A 668 4.71 -4.12 -21.63
CA PRO A 668 5.07 -4.81 -22.88
C PRO A 668 4.50 -4.09 -24.11
N PHE A 669 3.30 -3.51 -23.96
CA PHE A 669 2.63 -2.74 -25.00
C PHE A 669 2.08 -1.44 -24.42
N ASP A 670 1.95 -0.41 -25.27
CA ASP A 670 1.11 0.74 -24.95
C ASP A 670 -0.38 0.40 -25.13
N LYS A 671 -1.28 1.32 -24.77
CA LYS A 671 -2.72 1.07 -24.82
C LYS A 671 -3.25 0.74 -26.22
N ILE A 672 -2.69 1.33 -27.27
CA ILE A 672 -3.16 1.14 -28.65
C ILE A 672 -2.55 -0.13 -29.21
N THR A 673 -1.25 -0.35 -29.02
CA THR A 673 -0.57 -1.57 -29.44
C THR A 673 -1.20 -2.79 -28.78
N ALA A 674 -1.58 -2.71 -27.49
CA ALA A 674 -2.31 -3.78 -26.81
C ALA A 674 -3.68 -4.08 -27.45
N LEU A 675 -4.41 -3.06 -27.93
CA LEU A 675 -5.69 -3.25 -28.63
C LEU A 675 -5.50 -3.88 -30.00
N VAL A 676 -4.49 -3.45 -30.75
CA VAL A 676 -4.20 -3.98 -32.10
C VAL A 676 -3.69 -5.42 -32.04
N VAL A 677 -2.79 -5.75 -31.12
CA VAL A 677 -2.36 -7.13 -30.87
C VAL A 677 -3.55 -8.00 -30.44
N GLY A 678 -4.37 -7.51 -29.51
CA GLY A 678 -5.57 -8.22 -29.08
C GLY A 678 -6.57 -8.45 -30.22
N TRP A 679 -6.74 -7.46 -31.11
CA TRP A 679 -7.62 -7.56 -32.28
C TRP A 679 -7.12 -8.61 -33.26
N HIS A 680 -5.84 -8.60 -33.62
CA HIS A 680 -5.25 -9.62 -34.50
C HIS A 680 -5.35 -11.03 -33.93
N LEU A 681 -5.18 -11.21 -32.62
CA LEU A 681 -5.37 -12.52 -31.96
C LEU A 681 -6.82 -13.00 -32.06
N ALA A 682 -7.79 -12.12 -31.81
CA ALA A 682 -9.20 -12.46 -31.91
C ALA A 682 -9.62 -12.76 -33.37
N SER A 683 -9.12 -11.98 -34.34
CA SER A 683 -9.37 -12.18 -35.77
C SER A 683 -8.74 -13.47 -36.30
N ALA A 684 -7.50 -13.79 -35.89
CA ALA A 684 -6.83 -15.04 -36.25
C ALA A 684 -7.62 -16.25 -35.76
N LEU A 685 -8.10 -16.20 -34.52
CA LEU A 685 -8.88 -17.29 -33.93
C LEU A 685 -10.27 -17.41 -34.57
N ALA A 686 -10.92 -16.29 -34.87
CA ALA A 686 -12.20 -16.28 -35.59
C ALA A 686 -12.08 -16.90 -36.99
N LEU A 687 -10.97 -16.64 -37.69
CA LEU A 687 -10.68 -17.25 -38.99
C LEU A 687 -10.45 -18.76 -38.88
N CYS A 688 -9.72 -19.22 -37.86
CA CYS A 688 -9.57 -20.65 -37.58
C CYS A 688 -10.94 -21.32 -37.36
N HIS A 689 -11.79 -20.75 -36.49
CA HIS A 689 -13.12 -21.29 -36.19
C HIS A 689 -14.03 -21.31 -37.42
N LEU A 690 -13.98 -20.28 -38.27
CA LEU A 690 -14.73 -20.21 -39.53
C LEU A 690 -14.35 -21.36 -40.49
N HIS A 691 -13.09 -21.76 -40.49
CA HIS A 691 -12.57 -22.86 -41.31
C HIS A 691 -12.61 -24.22 -40.60
N GLY A 692 -13.32 -24.33 -39.46
CA GLY A 692 -13.44 -25.58 -38.70
C GLY A 692 -12.15 -26.02 -37.99
N ILE A 693 -11.20 -25.11 -37.79
CA ILE A 693 -9.90 -25.36 -37.16
C ILE A 693 -9.96 -24.91 -35.70
N VAL A 694 -9.56 -25.79 -34.79
CA VAL A 694 -9.57 -25.54 -33.35
C VAL A 694 -8.20 -25.94 -32.77
N PRO A 695 -7.27 -24.98 -32.55
CA PRO A 695 -5.97 -25.26 -31.93
C PRO A 695 -6.10 -25.79 -30.50
N THR A 696 -5.20 -26.69 -30.07
CA THR A 696 -5.21 -27.24 -28.70
C THR A 696 -4.44 -26.39 -27.69
N ASP A 697 -3.33 -25.76 -28.10
CA ASP A 697 -2.37 -25.12 -27.20
C ASP A 697 -2.14 -23.64 -27.55
N LEU A 698 -3.22 -22.85 -27.54
CA LEU A 698 -3.16 -21.42 -27.81
C LEU A 698 -2.56 -20.67 -26.60
N ASN A 699 -1.26 -20.37 -26.65
CA ASN A 699 -0.54 -19.66 -25.60
C ASN A 699 0.50 -18.67 -26.19
N ALA A 700 1.17 -17.90 -25.33
CA ALA A 700 2.09 -16.84 -25.74
C ALA A 700 3.40 -17.37 -26.40
N GLU A 701 3.70 -18.66 -26.30
CA GLU A 701 4.90 -19.27 -26.90
C GLU A 701 4.68 -19.62 -28.39
N ASN A 702 3.42 -19.84 -28.79
CA ASN A 702 3.04 -20.22 -30.16
C ASN A 702 2.54 -19.03 -31.01
N ILE A 703 2.80 -17.80 -30.55
CA ILE A 703 2.36 -16.55 -31.18
C ILE A 703 3.57 -15.70 -31.50
N HIS A 704 3.80 -15.44 -32.78
CA HIS A 704 4.81 -14.50 -33.24
C HIS A 704 4.18 -13.14 -33.50
N VAL A 705 4.79 -12.07 -33.00
CA VAL A 705 4.36 -10.68 -33.27
C VAL A 705 5.24 -10.13 -34.39
N LEU A 706 4.61 -9.83 -35.52
CA LEU A 706 5.21 -9.15 -36.66
C LEU A 706 4.93 -7.65 -36.59
N ARG A 707 5.58 -6.85 -37.43
CA ARG A 707 5.43 -5.39 -37.48
C ARG A 707 3.98 -4.94 -37.62
N ARG A 708 3.17 -5.70 -38.36
CA ARG A 708 1.76 -5.36 -38.72
C ARG A 708 0.75 -6.48 -38.50
N SER A 709 1.15 -7.61 -37.92
CA SER A 709 0.25 -8.74 -37.73
C SER A 709 0.76 -9.68 -36.63
N VAL A 710 0.00 -10.73 -36.34
CA VAL A 710 0.44 -11.87 -35.54
C VAL A 710 0.42 -13.13 -36.39
N VAL A 711 1.28 -14.09 -36.09
CA VAL A 711 1.30 -15.40 -36.78
C VAL A 711 1.20 -16.50 -35.73
N LEU A 712 0.19 -17.35 -35.88
CA LEU A 712 0.01 -18.57 -35.11
C LEU A 712 0.94 -19.65 -35.68
N THR A 713 1.70 -20.29 -34.80
CA THR A 713 2.61 -21.38 -35.13
C THR A 713 2.26 -22.65 -34.35
N ASP A 714 2.93 -23.76 -34.68
CA ASP A 714 2.69 -25.08 -34.09
C ASP A 714 1.23 -25.57 -34.17
N LEU A 715 0.61 -25.45 -35.35
CA LEU A 715 -0.74 -26.00 -35.65
C LEU A 715 -0.74 -27.54 -35.80
N SER A 716 0.32 -28.21 -35.33
CA SER A 716 0.49 -29.67 -35.39
C SER A 716 -0.45 -30.44 -34.46
N ASP A 717 -1.05 -29.73 -33.49
CA ASP A 717 -2.05 -30.26 -32.56
C ASP A 717 -3.32 -29.38 -32.61
N CYS A 718 -4.15 -29.61 -33.62
CA CYS A 718 -5.45 -28.96 -33.78
C CYS A 718 -6.53 -29.98 -34.19
N ALA A 719 -7.78 -29.67 -33.88
CA ALA A 719 -8.92 -30.37 -34.46
C ALA A 719 -9.35 -29.68 -35.76
N VAL A 720 -9.65 -30.47 -36.79
CA VAL A 720 -10.20 -29.98 -38.07
C VAL A 720 -11.55 -30.65 -38.29
N ASP A 721 -12.62 -29.87 -38.39
CA ASP A 721 -14.00 -30.33 -38.52
C ASP A 721 -14.41 -31.35 -37.42
N GLY A 722 -13.87 -31.18 -36.20
CA GLY A 722 -14.12 -32.04 -35.05
C GLY A 722 -13.28 -33.33 -35.01
N ALA A 723 -12.49 -33.62 -36.05
CA ALA A 723 -11.52 -34.71 -36.03
C ALA A 723 -10.23 -34.26 -35.34
N TYR A 724 -9.87 -34.91 -34.23
CA TYR A 724 -8.66 -34.64 -33.45
C TYR A 724 -7.81 -35.90 -33.34
N ALA A 725 -6.52 -35.79 -33.66
CA ALA A 725 -5.58 -36.90 -33.71
C ALA A 725 -4.57 -36.95 -32.54
N GLY A 726 -4.83 -36.18 -31.47
CA GLY A 726 -3.99 -36.16 -30.28
C GLY A 726 -4.51 -37.03 -29.14
N THR A 727 -3.67 -37.15 -28.11
CA THR A 727 -3.98 -37.92 -26.90
C THR A 727 -4.70 -37.01 -25.90
N GLY A 728 -6.04 -37.04 -25.89
CA GLY A 728 -6.83 -36.22 -24.96
C GLY A 728 -8.24 -35.91 -25.48
N PRO A 729 -9.02 -35.12 -24.72
CA PRO A 729 -10.29 -34.59 -25.22
C PRO A 729 -10.02 -33.66 -26.41
N ALA A 730 -10.90 -33.70 -27.43
CA ALA A 730 -10.80 -32.82 -28.58
C ALA A 730 -10.93 -31.35 -28.13
N PRO A 731 -10.06 -30.44 -28.60
CA PRO A 731 -10.16 -29.04 -28.25
C PRO A 731 -11.47 -28.45 -28.79
N THR A 732 -12.07 -27.54 -28.02
CA THR A 732 -13.34 -26.88 -28.39
C THR A 732 -13.12 -25.40 -28.74
N PRO A 733 -13.97 -24.80 -29.60
CA PRO A 733 -13.95 -23.37 -29.84
C PRO A 733 -14.04 -22.54 -28.55
N GLU A 734 -14.81 -23.02 -27.57
CA GLU A 734 -15.00 -22.39 -26.28
C GLU A 734 -13.72 -22.38 -25.42
N ASP A 735 -12.92 -23.45 -25.47
CA ASP A 735 -11.62 -23.51 -24.78
C ASP A 735 -10.61 -22.54 -25.41
N ASN A 736 -10.65 -22.42 -26.73
CA ASN A 736 -9.87 -21.43 -27.47
C ASN A 736 -10.25 -19.99 -27.12
N VAL A 737 -11.55 -19.69 -26.97
CA VAL A 737 -12.02 -18.37 -26.50
C VAL A 737 -11.54 -18.09 -25.08
N ARG A 738 -11.50 -19.10 -24.20
CA ARG A 738 -10.95 -18.96 -22.85
C ARG A 738 -9.46 -18.60 -22.90
N ALA A 739 -8.67 -19.31 -23.70
CA ALA A 739 -7.25 -19.01 -23.90
C ALA A 739 -7.02 -17.61 -24.47
N LEU A 740 -7.86 -17.17 -25.43
CA LEU A 740 -7.87 -15.79 -25.92
C LEU A 740 -8.14 -14.78 -24.78
N GLY A 741 -9.08 -15.06 -23.88
CA GLY A 741 -9.34 -14.23 -22.70
C GLY A 741 -8.14 -14.09 -21.78
N GLU A 742 -7.39 -15.17 -21.55
CA GLU A 742 -6.16 -15.18 -20.75
C GLU A 742 -5.06 -14.36 -21.43
N LEU A 743 -4.84 -14.55 -22.73
CA LEU A 743 -3.89 -13.76 -23.52
C LEU A 743 -4.23 -12.26 -23.54
N LEU A 744 -5.50 -11.91 -23.70
CA LEU A 744 -5.96 -10.52 -23.67
C LEU A 744 -5.74 -9.87 -22.30
N GLN A 745 -5.82 -10.62 -21.19
CA GLN A 745 -5.46 -10.11 -19.86
C GLN A 745 -3.95 -9.83 -19.73
N ILE A 746 -3.10 -10.67 -20.33
CA ILE A 746 -1.65 -10.50 -20.29
C ILE A 746 -1.22 -9.31 -21.16
N VAL A 747 -1.71 -9.24 -22.41
CA VAL A 747 -1.43 -8.14 -23.37
C VAL A 747 -1.81 -6.77 -22.80
N SER A 748 -2.82 -6.72 -21.95
CA SER A 748 -3.36 -5.49 -21.36
C SER A 748 -2.84 -5.18 -19.95
N SER A 749 -1.84 -5.90 -19.43
CA SER A 749 -1.29 -5.71 -18.08
C SER A 749 0.03 -4.91 -18.05
N LYS A 750 0.27 -4.15 -16.96
CA LYS A 750 1.52 -3.41 -16.74
C LYS A 750 2.46 -4.20 -15.83
N ALA A 751 3.75 -4.29 -16.17
CA ALA A 751 4.73 -4.94 -15.30
C ALA A 751 4.88 -4.20 -13.96
N GLY A 752 4.93 -4.96 -12.85
CA GLY A 752 5.14 -4.44 -11.49
C GLY A 752 3.88 -3.98 -10.75
N TRP A 753 2.68 -4.29 -11.23
CA TRP A 753 1.42 -4.05 -10.52
C TRP A 753 0.78 -5.39 -10.12
N GLU A 754 0.72 -5.67 -8.81
CA GLU A 754 -0.12 -6.71 -8.19
C GLU A 754 -0.90 -6.08 -7.02
N LEU A 755 -2.23 -6.25 -6.98
CA LEU A 755 -3.07 -6.07 -5.80
C LEU A 755 -3.74 -7.43 -5.44
N PRO A 756 -4.30 -7.60 -4.23
CA PRO A 756 -5.07 -8.79 -3.88
C PRO A 756 -6.58 -8.50 -3.95
N GLY A 757 -7.33 -9.32 -4.68
CA GLY A 757 -8.78 -9.50 -4.46
C GLY A 757 -9.74 -8.74 -5.38
N ARG A 758 -9.30 -8.22 -6.53
CA ARG A 758 -10.18 -7.83 -7.65
C ARG A 758 -9.85 -8.67 -8.89
N PRO A 759 -10.70 -8.75 -9.94
CA PRO A 759 -10.33 -9.44 -11.17
C PRO A 759 -9.20 -8.65 -11.84
N GLU A 760 -7.97 -9.00 -11.48
CA GLU A 760 -6.76 -8.27 -11.79
C GLU A 760 -6.09 -8.83 -13.04
N GLY A 761 -6.49 -8.22 -14.15
CA GLY A 761 -5.87 -8.23 -15.45
C GLY A 761 -6.40 -6.99 -16.18
N MET A 762 -5.75 -6.56 -17.25
CA MET A 762 -6.21 -5.40 -18.04
C MET A 762 -6.01 -4.02 -17.41
N HIS A 763 -4.86 -3.80 -16.76
CA HIS A 763 -4.39 -2.50 -16.25
C HIS A 763 -4.42 -1.36 -17.28
N LEU A 764 -4.17 -1.66 -18.56
CA LEU A 764 -4.24 -0.72 -19.67
C LEU A 764 -5.67 -0.34 -20.04
N TRP A 765 -6.65 -1.20 -19.75
CA TRP A 765 -8.06 -1.05 -20.07
C TRP A 765 -8.91 -0.88 -18.79
N GLN A 766 -8.46 -0.08 -17.82
CA GLN A 766 -9.21 0.26 -16.58
C GLN A 766 -10.05 1.55 -16.74
N GLY A 767 -11.17 1.65 -16.01
CA GLY A 767 -12.12 2.79 -16.07
C GLY A 767 -13.45 2.49 -16.79
N ASP A 768 -14.42 3.41 -16.77
CA ASP A 768 -15.78 3.14 -17.28
C ASP A 768 -15.85 2.97 -18.81
N THR A 769 -14.99 3.67 -19.55
CA THR A 769 -14.94 3.57 -21.03
C THR A 769 -14.63 2.15 -21.50
N TRP A 770 -13.80 1.42 -20.76
CA TRP A 770 -13.38 0.06 -21.08
C TRP A 770 -14.26 -1.00 -20.42
N LYS A 771 -15.33 -0.61 -19.70
CA LYS A 771 -16.20 -1.54 -18.97
C LYS A 771 -16.84 -2.57 -19.88
N GLN A 772 -17.22 -2.19 -21.10
CA GLN A 772 -17.76 -3.14 -22.08
C GLN A 772 -16.67 -4.10 -22.58
N LEU A 773 -15.49 -3.60 -22.93
CA LEU A 773 -14.36 -4.45 -23.33
C LEU A 773 -13.96 -5.42 -22.22
N ARG A 774 -13.75 -4.95 -20.98
CA ARG A 774 -13.42 -5.80 -19.83
C ARG A 774 -14.51 -6.84 -19.54
N ARG A 775 -15.79 -6.46 -19.62
CA ARG A 775 -16.89 -7.41 -19.44
C ARG A 775 -16.86 -8.49 -20.52
N ARG A 776 -16.54 -8.13 -21.77
CA ARG A 776 -16.40 -9.09 -22.87
C ARG A 776 -15.21 -10.03 -22.64
N VAL A 777 -14.04 -9.50 -22.27
CA VAL A 777 -12.85 -10.32 -21.93
C VAL A 777 -13.09 -11.22 -20.72
N LEU A 778 -13.76 -10.74 -19.67
CA LEU A 778 -14.12 -11.57 -18.51
C LEU A 778 -15.15 -12.65 -18.86
N ARG A 779 -16.07 -12.40 -19.81
CA ARG A 779 -16.99 -13.42 -20.32
C ARG A 779 -16.28 -14.52 -21.10
N CYS A 780 -15.14 -14.24 -21.73
CA CYS A 780 -14.30 -15.30 -22.32
C CYS A 780 -13.81 -16.31 -21.25
N LEU A 781 -13.65 -15.85 -20.00
CA LEU A 781 -13.20 -16.66 -18.86
C LEU A 781 -14.35 -17.26 -18.03
N ALA A 782 -15.58 -17.24 -18.56
CA ALA A 782 -16.73 -17.82 -17.86
C ALA A 782 -16.51 -19.31 -17.56
N ALA A 783 -16.92 -19.71 -16.34
CA ALA A 783 -16.82 -21.09 -15.89
C ALA A 783 -17.68 -22.02 -16.75
N ASP A 784 -18.85 -21.54 -17.21
CA ASP A 784 -19.68 -22.21 -18.19
C ASP A 784 -19.21 -21.88 -19.63
N PRO A 785 -18.83 -22.88 -20.45
CA PRO A 785 -18.47 -22.70 -21.85
C PRO A 785 -19.57 -22.02 -22.69
N ALA A 786 -20.85 -22.26 -22.40
CA ALA A 786 -21.96 -21.73 -23.19
C ALA A 786 -22.16 -20.21 -23.03
N GLU A 787 -21.60 -19.61 -21.97
CA GLU A 787 -21.69 -18.17 -21.73
C GLU A 787 -20.58 -17.36 -22.44
N ARG A 788 -19.58 -18.05 -23.00
CA ARG A 788 -18.41 -17.46 -23.66
C ARG A 788 -18.83 -16.86 -25.03
N PRO A 789 -18.36 -15.65 -25.38
CA PRO A 789 -18.64 -15.04 -26.68
C PRO A 789 -17.86 -15.73 -27.81
N SER A 790 -18.23 -15.52 -29.07
CA SER A 790 -17.40 -16.00 -30.19
C SER A 790 -16.15 -15.14 -30.37
N ALA A 791 -15.08 -15.71 -30.96
CA ALA A 791 -13.86 -14.96 -31.25
C ALA A 791 -14.13 -13.74 -32.17
N ALA A 792 -15.09 -13.86 -33.10
CA ALA A 792 -15.54 -12.77 -33.97
C ALA A 792 -16.18 -11.62 -33.18
N GLU A 793 -17.03 -11.93 -32.20
CA GLU A 793 -17.64 -10.90 -31.33
C GLU A 793 -16.58 -10.15 -30.50
N VAL A 794 -15.52 -10.84 -30.07
CA VAL A 794 -14.39 -10.22 -29.35
C VAL A 794 -13.60 -9.30 -30.28
N ALA A 795 -13.33 -9.72 -31.51
CA ALA A 795 -12.67 -8.92 -32.54
C ALA A 795 -13.47 -7.64 -32.87
N ASP A 796 -14.79 -7.74 -33.03
CA ASP A 796 -15.67 -6.59 -33.31
C ASP A 796 -15.69 -5.55 -32.18
N VAL A 797 -15.61 -6.00 -30.93
CA VAL A 797 -15.52 -5.08 -29.78
C VAL A 797 -14.18 -4.35 -29.81
N LEU A 798 -13.07 -5.07 -30.04
CA LEU A 798 -11.73 -4.47 -30.10
C LEU A 798 -11.59 -3.48 -31.28
N ALA A 799 -12.12 -3.81 -32.45
CA ALA A 799 -12.12 -2.93 -33.63
C ALA A 799 -12.82 -1.58 -33.36
N ARG A 800 -13.96 -1.60 -32.66
CA ARG A 800 -14.66 -0.37 -32.25
C ARG A 800 -13.82 0.52 -31.34
N TYR A 801 -13.09 -0.06 -30.39
CA TYR A 801 -12.20 0.69 -29.51
C TYR A 801 -10.97 1.23 -30.23
N ILE A 802 -10.43 0.49 -31.22
CA ILE A 802 -9.36 0.99 -32.10
C ILE A 802 -9.85 2.20 -32.88
N ALA A 803 -11.01 2.13 -33.53
CA ALA A 803 -11.61 3.25 -34.27
C ALA A 803 -11.86 4.47 -33.36
N GLN A 804 -12.41 4.27 -32.16
CA GLN A 804 -12.61 5.34 -31.17
C GLN A 804 -11.28 5.97 -30.73
N SER A 805 -10.22 5.17 -30.55
CA SER A 805 -8.90 5.68 -30.17
C SER A 805 -8.18 6.43 -31.30
N ARG A 806 -8.52 6.16 -32.57
CA ARG A 806 -8.02 6.87 -33.76
C ARG A 806 -8.69 8.23 -33.98
N VAL A 807 -9.98 8.37 -33.68
CA VAL A 807 -10.69 9.67 -33.71
C VAL A 807 -10.06 10.66 -32.72
N THR A 808 -9.51 10.17 -31.60
CA THR A 808 -8.76 10.98 -30.63
C THR A 808 -7.36 11.39 -31.12
N ARG A 809 -6.82 10.71 -32.14
CA ARG A 809 -5.44 10.88 -32.66
C ARG A 809 -5.38 11.67 -33.97
N THR A 810 -6.48 11.69 -34.74
CA THR A 810 -6.69 12.58 -35.90
C THR A 810 -6.97 14.02 -35.49
N VAL A 811 -7.32 14.25 -34.23
CA VAL A 811 -7.04 15.52 -33.56
C VAL A 811 -5.54 15.48 -33.22
N PRO A 812 -4.69 16.30 -33.84
CA PRO A 812 -3.27 16.32 -33.51
C PRO A 812 -3.13 16.55 -32.00
N PRO A 813 -2.12 15.97 -31.30
CA PRO A 813 -1.71 16.57 -30.05
C PRO A 813 -1.45 18.03 -30.38
N ALA A 814 -2.08 18.96 -29.64
CA ALA A 814 -1.81 20.38 -29.79
C ALA A 814 -0.32 20.61 -29.47
N SER A 815 0.50 20.39 -30.48
CA SER A 815 1.91 20.70 -30.53
C SER A 815 1.96 22.21 -30.47
N ALA A 816 2.18 22.78 -29.28
CA ALA A 816 2.74 24.12 -29.11
C ALA A 816 2.27 25.16 -30.15
N VAL A 817 0.99 25.17 -30.51
CA VAL A 817 0.38 26.23 -31.29
C VAL A 817 -0.33 27.06 -30.25
N ASN A 818 0.20 28.26 -30.04
CA ASN A 818 -0.42 29.35 -29.28
C ASN A 818 -1.92 29.09 -29.06
N ALA A 819 -2.29 28.70 -27.83
CA ALA A 819 -3.68 28.75 -27.41
C ALA A 819 -4.10 30.21 -27.53
N LEU A 820 -4.66 30.58 -28.68
CA LEU A 820 -5.43 31.79 -28.82
C LEU A 820 -6.53 31.67 -27.76
N PRO A 821 -6.67 32.68 -26.88
CA PRO A 821 -7.58 32.59 -25.77
C PRO A 821 -8.99 32.37 -26.33
N THR A 822 -9.67 31.33 -25.86
CA THR A 822 -11.14 31.28 -25.92
C THR A 822 -11.62 32.64 -25.43
N GLU A 823 -12.34 33.37 -26.28
CA GLU A 823 -12.71 34.76 -26.04
C GLU A 823 -13.37 34.87 -24.66
N ARG A 824 -12.74 35.60 -23.74
CA ARG A 824 -13.18 35.66 -22.34
C ARG A 824 -14.53 36.35 -22.28
N VAL A 825 -15.54 35.64 -21.79
CA VAL A 825 -16.88 36.20 -21.64
C VAL A 825 -16.82 37.31 -20.58
N PRO A 826 -17.37 38.51 -20.86
CA PRO A 826 -17.51 39.55 -19.86
C PRO A 826 -18.37 39.08 -18.67
N LEU A 827 -18.03 39.52 -17.46
CA LEU A 827 -18.84 39.19 -16.29
C LEU A 827 -20.23 39.82 -16.39
N ALA A 828 -21.26 38.97 -16.35
CA ALA A 828 -22.67 39.30 -16.20
C ALA A 828 -23.12 38.82 -14.81
N LEU A 829 -22.66 39.52 -13.78
CA LEU A 829 -22.96 39.15 -12.39
C LEU A 829 -24.47 39.18 -12.14
N PRO A 830 -25.02 38.18 -11.43
CA PRO A 830 -26.43 38.18 -11.05
C PRO A 830 -26.74 39.40 -10.17
N PRO A 831 -27.99 39.91 -10.20
CA PRO A 831 -28.39 41.03 -9.35
C PRO A 831 -28.10 40.69 -7.89
N ALA A 832 -27.49 41.64 -7.17
CA ALA A 832 -27.08 41.44 -5.80
C ALA A 832 -28.27 40.96 -4.95
N ALA A 833 -28.24 39.69 -4.54
CA ALA A 833 -29.24 39.16 -3.62
C ALA A 833 -29.21 40.01 -2.35
N ALA A 834 -30.38 40.44 -1.86
CA ALA A 834 -30.49 41.14 -0.59
C ALA A 834 -29.71 40.34 0.48
N PRO A 835 -28.83 40.99 1.27
CA PRO A 835 -28.00 40.27 2.23
C PRO A 835 -28.92 39.47 3.15
N ALA A 836 -28.84 38.14 3.07
CA ALA A 836 -29.65 37.25 3.88
C ALA A 836 -29.22 37.40 5.35
N GLY A 837 -29.88 38.30 6.08
CA GLY A 837 -30.09 38.29 7.54
C GLY A 837 -28.90 38.18 8.51
N ALA A 838 -27.65 38.03 8.05
CA ALA A 838 -26.48 37.87 8.91
C ALA A 838 -25.44 38.94 8.52
N GLY A 839 -25.29 39.96 9.36
CA GLY A 839 -24.38 41.07 9.12
C GLY A 839 -22.96 40.59 8.79
N ALA A 840 -22.29 41.28 7.86
CA ALA A 840 -20.91 41.00 7.45
C ALA A 840 -20.06 40.56 8.66
N PRO A 841 -19.30 39.44 8.54
CA PRO A 841 -18.64 38.81 9.68
C PRO A 841 -17.81 39.85 10.43
N SER A 842 -17.93 39.87 11.76
CA SER A 842 -17.30 40.90 12.60
C SER A 842 -15.79 41.05 12.37
N ALA A 843 -15.13 40.02 11.84
CA ALA A 843 -13.71 40.00 11.53
C ALA A 843 -13.32 40.81 10.27
N LEU A 844 -14.25 41.06 9.34
CA LEU A 844 -14.01 41.91 8.16
C LEU A 844 -14.41 43.38 8.39
N ARG A 845 -14.89 43.71 9.60
CA ARG A 845 -15.25 45.10 9.93
C ARG A 845 -13.99 45.91 10.16
N PRO A 846 -13.82 47.05 9.47
CA PRO A 846 -12.66 47.90 9.71
C PRO A 846 -12.68 48.41 11.17
N PRO A 847 -11.51 48.63 11.78
CA PRO A 847 -11.43 49.15 13.15
C PRO A 847 -12.15 50.50 13.27
N ARG A 848 -12.68 50.80 14.45
CA ARG A 848 -13.63 51.91 14.63
C ARG A 848 -13.05 53.29 14.29
N PHE A 849 -11.76 53.53 14.54
CA PHE A 849 -11.10 54.84 14.34
C PHE A 849 -9.63 54.71 13.89
N GLY A 850 -9.06 55.78 13.32
CA GLY A 850 -7.62 55.96 13.13
C GLY A 850 -7.02 55.55 11.77
N ALA A 851 -5.68 55.58 11.68
CA ALA A 851 -4.93 55.21 10.46
C ALA A 851 -5.14 53.74 10.04
N ALA A 852 -5.31 52.84 11.02
CA ALA A 852 -5.61 51.43 10.78
C ALA A 852 -6.97 51.23 10.07
N ARG A 853 -7.96 52.09 10.34
CA ARG A 853 -9.26 52.07 9.65
C ARG A 853 -9.10 52.43 8.18
N ARG A 854 -8.39 53.53 7.90
CA ARG A 854 -8.10 53.98 6.53
C ARG A 854 -7.33 52.92 5.73
N ALA A 855 -6.35 52.26 6.35
CA ALA A 855 -5.60 51.18 5.71
C ALA A 855 -6.47 49.94 5.41
N ALA A 856 -7.33 49.55 6.35
CA ALA A 856 -8.28 48.44 6.16
C ALA A 856 -9.34 48.76 5.09
N GLU A 857 -9.91 49.97 5.10
CA GLU A 857 -10.86 50.44 4.08
C GLU A 857 -10.21 50.51 2.70
N ALA A 858 -8.97 51.02 2.59
CA ALA A 858 -8.23 51.04 1.33
C ALA A 858 -7.92 49.63 0.80
N ARG A 859 -7.61 48.68 1.69
CA ARG A 859 -7.40 47.27 1.36
C ARG A 859 -8.67 46.60 0.84
N LEU A 860 -9.80 46.78 1.54
CA LEU A 860 -11.09 46.28 1.10
C LEU A 860 -11.54 46.93 -0.21
N ALA A 861 -11.25 48.22 -0.43
CA ALA A 861 -11.52 48.90 -1.69
C ALA A 861 -10.73 48.28 -2.86
N ARG A 862 -9.44 47.96 -2.67
CA ARG A 862 -8.64 47.26 -3.68
C ARG A 862 -9.22 45.89 -4.01
N LEU A 863 -9.63 45.12 -3.00
CA LEU A 863 -10.26 43.80 -3.19
C LEU A 863 -11.62 43.87 -3.89
N ARG A 864 -12.32 45.00 -3.82
CA ARG A 864 -13.62 45.27 -4.49
C ARG A 864 -13.51 45.87 -5.89
N THR A 865 -12.30 46.03 -6.42
CA THR A 865 -12.12 46.57 -7.77
C THR A 865 -12.90 45.71 -8.79
N PRO A 866 -13.75 46.31 -9.65
CA PRO A 866 -14.51 45.57 -10.64
C PRO A 866 -13.61 44.76 -11.58
N LEU A 867 -14.01 43.51 -11.85
CA LEU A 867 -13.31 42.65 -12.80
C LEU A 867 -14.06 42.67 -14.14
N ARG A 868 -13.33 42.71 -15.25
CA ARG A 868 -13.93 42.61 -16.59
C ARG A 868 -14.32 41.16 -16.94
N HIS A 869 -13.54 40.20 -16.44
CA HIS A 869 -13.71 38.76 -16.67
C HIS A 869 -13.47 38.02 -15.36
N GLY A 870 -14.17 36.90 -15.13
CA GLY A 870 -13.97 36.05 -13.94
C GLY A 870 -12.56 35.47 -13.92
N ARG A 871 -11.95 35.30 -12.75
CA ARG A 871 -10.55 34.81 -12.60
C ARG A 871 -10.50 33.32 -12.28
N ARG A 872 -9.66 32.58 -13.00
CA ARG A 872 -9.50 31.12 -12.85
C ARG A 872 -8.25 30.80 -12.01
N LEU A 873 -8.44 30.38 -10.77
CA LEU A 873 -7.36 30.08 -9.82
C LEU A 873 -7.26 28.57 -9.60
N THR A 874 -6.06 28.00 -9.71
CA THR A 874 -5.86 26.57 -9.42
C THR A 874 -5.02 26.40 -8.18
N VAL A 875 -5.50 25.57 -7.25
CA VAL A 875 -4.87 25.33 -5.94
C VAL A 875 -4.33 23.90 -5.90
N VAL A 876 -3.01 23.78 -5.76
CA VAL A 876 -2.26 22.51 -5.77
C VAL A 876 -1.53 22.32 -4.46
N GLY A 877 -1.41 21.07 -3.99
CA GLY A 877 -0.64 20.73 -2.80
C GLY A 877 0.73 20.16 -3.18
N ALA A 878 1.80 20.66 -2.56
CA ALA A 878 3.14 20.10 -2.76
C ALA A 878 3.29 18.67 -2.21
N TYR A 879 2.48 18.30 -1.22
CA TYR A 879 2.46 16.99 -0.58
C TYR A 879 1.13 16.75 0.17
N HIS A 880 0.93 15.55 0.76
CA HIS A 880 -0.22 15.27 1.63
C HIS A 880 -0.31 16.29 2.77
N TYR A 881 -1.54 16.65 3.15
CA TYR A 881 -1.81 17.57 4.27
C TYR A 881 -1.16 18.96 4.14
N SER A 882 -0.88 19.41 2.92
CA SER A 882 -0.33 20.74 2.63
C SER A 882 -1.30 21.92 2.86
N GLY A 883 -2.54 21.67 3.30
CA GLY A 883 -3.53 22.71 3.55
C GLY A 883 -4.26 23.24 2.30
N ARG A 884 -4.15 22.53 1.17
CA ARG A 884 -4.74 22.89 -0.13
C ARG A 884 -6.24 23.21 -0.08
N ALA A 885 -7.08 22.24 0.29
CA ALA A 885 -8.53 22.43 0.35
C ALA A 885 -8.95 23.50 1.39
N THR A 886 -8.25 23.57 2.53
CA THR A 886 -8.46 24.63 3.53
C THR A 886 -8.17 26.01 2.92
N THR A 887 -7.08 26.14 2.15
CA THR A 887 -6.73 27.38 1.45
C THR A 887 -7.80 27.75 0.44
N THR A 888 -8.31 26.78 -0.34
CA THR A 888 -9.41 26.97 -1.31
C THR A 888 -10.66 27.53 -0.63
N MET A 889 -11.10 26.91 0.48
CA MET A 889 -12.30 27.33 1.20
C MET A 889 -12.16 28.71 1.85
N VAL A 890 -11.03 28.98 2.52
CA VAL A 890 -10.79 30.26 3.20
C VAL A 890 -10.67 31.41 2.20
N LEU A 891 -9.89 31.22 1.12
CA LEU A 891 -9.71 32.24 0.09
C LEU A 891 -11.03 32.54 -0.64
N GLY A 892 -11.77 31.50 -1.04
CA GLY A 892 -13.06 31.66 -1.71
C GLY A 892 -14.09 32.38 -0.86
N SER A 893 -14.21 32.00 0.42
CA SER A 893 -15.14 32.63 1.38
C SER A 893 -14.79 34.09 1.62
N LEU A 894 -13.49 34.40 1.73
CA LEU A 894 -13.02 35.77 1.90
C LEU A 894 -13.28 36.64 0.67
N LEU A 895 -13.03 36.12 -0.54
CA LEU A 895 -13.33 36.84 -1.79
C LEU A 895 -14.83 37.11 -1.93
N ALA A 896 -15.68 36.10 -1.69
CA ALA A 896 -17.14 36.24 -1.75
C ALA A 896 -17.65 37.27 -0.74
N SER A 897 -17.20 37.19 0.52
CA SER A 897 -17.64 38.09 1.58
C SER A 897 -17.17 39.54 1.40
N VAL A 898 -15.94 39.74 0.91
CA VAL A 898 -15.41 41.09 0.70
C VAL A 898 -16.06 41.74 -0.51
N ARG A 899 -16.23 41.00 -1.61
CA ARG A 899 -16.75 41.54 -2.87
C ARG A 899 -18.27 41.62 -2.92
N GLY A 900 -18.98 40.75 -2.23
CA GLY A 900 -20.44 40.62 -2.35
C GLY A 900 -20.87 40.06 -3.71
N GLU A 901 -19.95 39.38 -4.41
CA GLU A 901 -20.14 38.78 -5.71
C GLU A 901 -20.04 37.25 -5.58
N PRO A 902 -20.72 36.48 -6.43
CA PRO A 902 -20.61 35.02 -6.43
C PRO A 902 -19.19 34.58 -6.80
N VAL A 903 -18.64 33.67 -5.98
CA VAL A 903 -17.36 33.00 -6.17
C VAL A 903 -17.63 31.50 -6.19
N LEU A 904 -17.02 30.77 -7.11
CA LEU A 904 -17.15 29.32 -7.23
C LEU A 904 -15.87 28.64 -6.75
N ALA A 905 -15.99 27.60 -5.93
CA ALA A 905 -14.93 26.64 -5.67
C ALA A 905 -15.38 25.25 -6.17
N LEU A 906 -14.51 24.56 -6.90
CA LEU A 906 -14.84 23.25 -7.47
C LEU A 906 -13.71 22.25 -7.25
N ASP A 907 -14.07 20.98 -7.06
CA ASP A 907 -13.09 19.89 -7.04
C ASP A 907 -12.58 19.65 -8.46
N GLY A 908 -11.30 19.94 -8.68
CA GLY A 908 -10.70 20.03 -10.00
C GLY A 908 -10.23 18.71 -10.59
N ALA A 909 -10.00 17.70 -9.76
CA ALA A 909 -9.48 16.41 -10.21
C ALA A 909 -10.59 15.42 -10.53
N ALA A 910 -10.36 14.56 -11.52
CA ALA A 910 -11.38 13.67 -12.07
C ALA A 910 -11.99 12.66 -11.09
N HIS A 911 -11.28 12.31 -10.01
CA HIS A 911 -11.62 11.17 -9.15
C HIS A 911 -11.39 11.41 -7.66
N GLU A 912 -10.81 12.55 -7.28
CA GLU A 912 -10.48 12.88 -5.90
C GLU A 912 -10.96 14.30 -5.59
N GLY A 913 -11.95 14.39 -4.71
CA GLY A 913 -12.49 15.65 -4.21
C GLY A 913 -12.17 15.83 -2.74
N ALA A 914 -11.85 17.06 -2.34
CA ALA A 914 -11.54 17.38 -0.96
C ALA A 914 -12.33 18.57 -0.41
N LEU A 915 -13.14 19.24 -1.24
CA LEU A 915 -14.02 20.33 -0.81
C LEU A 915 -15.29 19.82 -0.13
N GLY A 916 -15.78 18.63 -0.51
CA GLY A 916 -17.02 18.07 0.03
C GLY A 916 -17.05 17.95 1.57
N ARG A 917 -15.89 17.73 2.21
CA ARG A 917 -15.76 17.65 3.68
C ARG A 917 -16.02 18.98 4.41
N PHE A 918 -16.06 20.09 3.68
CA PHE A 918 -16.34 21.42 4.25
C PHE A 918 -17.81 21.82 4.10
N LEU A 919 -18.68 20.92 3.64
CA LEU A 919 -20.09 21.19 3.36
C LEU A 919 -20.99 20.28 4.22
N THR A 920 -21.96 20.85 4.94
CA THR A 920 -22.90 20.14 5.83
C THR A 920 -24.19 19.86 5.06
N ASP A 921 -24.80 20.89 4.45
CA ASP A 921 -25.98 20.75 3.58
C ASP A 921 -25.59 20.73 2.11
N ARG A 922 -24.71 19.78 1.74
CA ARG A 922 -24.16 19.67 0.39
C ARG A 922 -25.25 19.39 -0.64
N ASN A 923 -25.23 20.16 -1.72
CA ASN A 923 -25.95 19.86 -2.94
C ASN A 923 -25.48 18.50 -3.53
N PRO A 924 -26.37 17.54 -3.81
CA PRO A 924 -25.98 16.23 -4.32
C PRO A 924 -25.31 16.30 -5.70
N ALA A 925 -25.58 17.37 -6.46
CA ALA A 925 -25.00 17.59 -7.78
C ALA A 925 -23.46 17.59 -7.75
N THR A 926 -22.89 17.17 -8.86
CA THR A 926 -21.46 17.02 -9.07
C THR A 926 -20.96 18.01 -10.12
N VAL A 927 -19.64 18.15 -10.23
CA VAL A 927 -19.01 18.96 -11.29
C VAL A 927 -19.44 18.48 -12.69
N ARG A 928 -19.79 17.20 -12.85
CA ARG A 928 -20.32 16.66 -14.11
C ARG A 928 -21.72 17.15 -14.42
N ASP A 929 -22.57 17.32 -13.42
CA ASP A 929 -23.93 17.81 -13.61
C ASP A 929 -23.91 19.27 -14.07
N LEU A 930 -22.98 20.07 -13.53
CA LEU A 930 -22.67 21.41 -14.04
C LEU A 930 -22.17 21.37 -15.49
N ALA A 931 -21.32 20.40 -15.85
CA ALA A 931 -20.85 20.23 -17.23
C ALA A 931 -21.97 19.83 -18.20
N GLY A 932 -23.05 19.23 -17.70
CA GLY A 932 -24.19 18.74 -18.48
C GLY A 932 -25.26 19.79 -18.78
N LEU A 933 -25.23 20.95 -18.12
CA LEU A 933 -26.18 22.04 -18.35
C LEU A 933 -26.14 22.52 -19.81
N PRO A 934 -27.23 23.07 -20.38
CA PRO A 934 -27.17 23.81 -21.65
C PRO A 934 -26.21 25.00 -21.59
N ALA A 935 -25.64 25.42 -22.73
CA ALA A 935 -24.69 26.56 -22.77
C ALA A 935 -25.32 27.88 -22.32
N ASP A 936 -26.62 28.07 -22.58
CA ASP A 936 -27.38 29.29 -22.26
C ASP A 936 -28.12 29.20 -20.91
N SER A 937 -27.69 28.30 -20.02
CA SER A 937 -28.38 28.09 -18.73
C SER A 937 -28.32 29.36 -17.87
N PRO A 938 -29.46 29.83 -17.33
CA PRO A 938 -29.47 31.00 -16.45
C PRO A 938 -28.72 30.71 -15.15
N TYR A 939 -28.24 31.76 -14.48
CA TYR A 939 -27.50 31.64 -13.23
C TYR A 939 -28.24 30.81 -12.16
N ASP A 940 -29.57 30.90 -12.08
CA ASP A 940 -30.36 30.14 -11.10
C ASP A 940 -30.25 28.61 -11.29
N GLU A 941 -30.10 28.13 -12.52
CA GLU A 941 -29.87 26.70 -12.80
C GLU A 941 -28.46 26.27 -12.43
N VAL A 942 -27.46 27.10 -12.71
CA VAL A 942 -26.06 26.86 -12.28
C VAL A 942 -25.97 26.84 -10.75
N ARG A 943 -26.57 27.83 -10.09
CA ARG A 943 -26.65 27.94 -8.63
C ARG A 943 -27.41 26.77 -7.99
N ALA A 944 -28.45 26.25 -8.66
CA ALA A 944 -29.21 25.10 -8.17
C ALA A 944 -28.38 23.81 -8.11
N LEU A 945 -27.19 23.77 -8.73
CA LEU A 945 -26.25 22.64 -8.68
C LEU A 945 -25.02 22.89 -7.79
N THR A 946 -24.96 24.03 -7.07
CA THR A 946 -23.88 24.35 -6.13
C THR A 946 -24.38 24.38 -4.69
N THR A 947 -23.45 24.28 -3.74
CA THR A 947 -23.72 24.51 -2.31
C THR A 947 -23.27 25.92 -1.94
N ARG A 948 -24.20 26.79 -1.51
CA ARG A 948 -23.87 28.17 -1.15
C ARG A 948 -23.64 28.32 0.35
N LEU A 949 -22.48 28.84 0.72
CA LEU A 949 -22.07 29.10 2.10
C LEU A 949 -22.52 30.48 2.60
N PRO A 950 -22.57 30.72 3.92
CA PRO A 950 -22.95 32.02 4.49
C PRO A 950 -22.07 33.18 4.04
N SER A 951 -20.81 32.91 3.69
CA SER A 951 -19.88 33.89 3.12
C SER A 951 -20.22 34.34 1.70
N GLY A 952 -21.13 33.64 1.02
CA GLY A 952 -21.48 33.83 -0.38
C GLY A 952 -20.67 32.93 -1.34
N LEU A 953 -19.71 32.15 -0.84
CA LEU A 953 -18.97 31.16 -1.64
C LEU A 953 -19.90 30.03 -2.07
N GLU A 954 -19.89 29.70 -3.36
CA GLU A 954 -20.57 28.55 -3.91
C GLU A 954 -19.58 27.43 -4.17
N VAL A 955 -19.95 26.20 -3.83
CA VAL A 955 -19.05 25.04 -3.89
C VAL A 955 -19.68 23.90 -4.69
N ALA A 956 -18.94 23.44 -5.69
CA ALA A 956 -19.24 22.26 -6.50
C ALA A 956 -18.24 21.14 -6.18
N ALA A 957 -18.62 20.28 -5.23
CA ALA A 957 -17.76 19.20 -4.75
C ALA A 957 -18.12 17.85 -5.37
N HIS A 958 -17.13 16.97 -5.56
CA HIS A 958 -17.37 15.56 -5.83
C HIS A 958 -17.95 14.86 -4.58
N PRO A 959 -18.71 13.75 -4.75
CA PRO A 959 -19.16 12.94 -3.62
C PRO A 959 -17.97 12.38 -2.84
N THR A 960 -18.12 12.26 -1.52
CA THR A 960 -17.13 11.56 -0.67
C THR A 960 -17.14 10.06 -0.98
N GLY A 961 -16.15 9.59 -1.75
CA GLY A 961 -16.00 8.18 -2.15
C GLY A 961 -15.19 8.03 -3.45
N HIS A 962 -14.68 6.82 -3.73
CA HIS A 962 -13.92 6.54 -4.96
C HIS A 962 -14.87 6.59 -6.17
N ALA A 963 -14.83 7.68 -6.95
CA ALA A 963 -15.49 7.77 -8.24
C ALA A 963 -14.63 7.10 -9.33
N ASN A 964 -15.27 6.38 -10.26
CA ASN A 964 -14.60 5.80 -11.42
C ASN A 964 -14.07 6.90 -12.36
N PRO A 965 -12.88 6.73 -12.97
CA PRO A 965 -12.35 7.68 -13.93
C PRO A 965 -13.19 7.70 -15.20
N ASN A 966 -13.55 8.90 -15.65
CA ASN A 966 -14.22 9.15 -16.93
C ASN A 966 -13.23 9.82 -17.90
N LEU A 967 -13.17 9.34 -19.15
CA LEU A 967 -12.24 9.78 -20.20
C LEU A 967 -12.57 11.17 -20.79
N VAL A 968 -13.47 11.93 -20.17
CA VAL A 968 -14.00 13.21 -20.66
C VAL A 968 -13.76 14.34 -19.63
N HIS A 969 -12.75 14.20 -18.75
CA HIS A 969 -12.51 15.18 -17.68
C HIS A 969 -12.10 16.57 -18.22
N ALA A 970 -11.21 16.62 -19.22
CA ALA A 970 -10.77 17.86 -19.85
C ALA A 970 -11.95 18.64 -20.48
N GLN A 971 -12.73 17.97 -21.32
CA GLN A 971 -13.92 18.57 -21.96
C GLN A 971 -14.99 18.94 -20.93
N ALA A 972 -15.23 18.11 -19.90
CA ALA A 972 -16.18 18.44 -18.84
C ALA A 972 -15.74 19.68 -18.04
N TYR A 973 -14.44 19.84 -17.79
CA TYR A 973 -13.91 21.01 -17.09
C TYR A 973 -14.01 22.29 -17.94
N GLU A 974 -13.66 22.22 -19.23
CA GLU A 974 -13.88 23.31 -20.18
C GLU A 974 -15.36 23.74 -20.23
N HIS A 975 -16.25 22.75 -20.26
CA HIS A 975 -17.69 22.93 -20.23
C HIS A 975 -18.20 23.61 -18.95
N VAL A 976 -17.68 23.23 -17.77
CA VAL A 976 -18.00 23.89 -16.51
C VAL A 976 -17.51 25.34 -16.52
N LEU A 977 -16.28 25.59 -16.97
CA LEU A 977 -15.74 26.93 -17.05
C LEU A 977 -16.56 27.81 -18.00
N ALA A 978 -16.93 27.32 -19.18
CA ALA A 978 -17.76 28.07 -20.13
C ALA A 978 -19.12 28.48 -19.55
N ARG A 979 -19.75 27.58 -18.76
CA ARG A 979 -21.08 27.81 -18.15
C ARG A 979 -21.04 28.70 -16.91
N THR A 980 -19.90 28.74 -16.22
CA THR A 980 -19.75 29.48 -14.96
C THR A 980 -19.06 30.82 -15.15
N GLU A 981 -18.22 30.96 -16.18
CA GLU A 981 -17.43 32.17 -16.46
C GLU A 981 -18.23 33.49 -16.51
N PRO A 982 -19.46 33.56 -17.05
CA PRO A 982 -20.24 34.79 -17.05
C PRO A 982 -20.67 35.23 -15.65
N PHE A 983 -20.90 34.27 -14.74
CA PHE A 983 -21.61 34.54 -13.49
C PHE A 983 -20.69 34.67 -12.27
N TYR A 984 -19.50 34.06 -12.26
CA TYR A 984 -18.62 34.04 -11.09
C TYR A 984 -17.37 34.89 -11.27
N SER A 985 -17.10 35.83 -10.34
CA SER A 985 -15.93 36.70 -10.43
C SER A 985 -14.61 35.97 -10.15
N PHE A 986 -14.67 34.85 -9.43
CA PHE A 986 -13.56 33.91 -9.24
C PHE A 986 -14.06 32.47 -9.33
N VAL A 987 -13.28 31.61 -9.99
CA VAL A 987 -13.43 30.16 -10.01
C VAL A 987 -12.16 29.54 -9.43
N LEU A 988 -12.27 28.87 -8.28
CA LEU A 988 -11.16 28.21 -7.59
C LEU A 988 -11.24 26.71 -7.83
N THR A 989 -10.22 26.17 -8.48
CA THR A 989 -10.10 24.75 -8.82
C THR A 989 -9.17 24.05 -7.84
N ASP A 990 -9.73 23.15 -7.03
CA ASP A 990 -9.05 22.38 -6.00
C ASP A 990 -8.47 21.10 -6.63
N TRP A 991 -7.17 21.06 -6.96
CA TRP A 991 -6.50 19.87 -7.53
C TRP A 991 -5.97 18.89 -6.47
N ALA A 992 -6.70 17.82 -6.18
CA ALA A 992 -6.38 16.89 -5.09
C ALA A 992 -5.17 15.97 -5.28
N PRO A 993 -4.93 15.41 -6.48
CA PRO A 993 -3.81 14.54 -6.72
C PRO A 993 -2.48 15.24 -6.43
N GLN A 994 -1.57 14.52 -5.79
CA GLN A 994 -0.24 15.04 -5.48
C GLN A 994 0.63 15.27 -6.71
N ARG A 995 0.26 14.63 -7.83
CA ARG A 995 0.98 14.70 -9.09
C ARG A 995 0.12 15.48 -10.06
N LEU A 996 0.77 16.43 -10.74
CA LEU A 996 0.26 17.02 -11.96
C LEU A 996 0.60 16.01 -13.06
N ASP A 997 -0.33 15.09 -13.31
CA ASP A 997 -0.28 14.17 -14.43
C ASP A 997 -0.92 14.84 -15.66
N ASP A 998 -0.95 14.13 -16.79
CA ASP A 998 -1.49 14.66 -18.05
C ASP A 998 -2.97 15.09 -17.92
N SER A 999 -3.71 14.60 -16.91
CA SER A 999 -5.09 15.03 -16.66
C SER A 999 -5.20 16.43 -16.04
N ALA A 1000 -4.11 16.94 -15.45
CA ALA A 1000 -4.01 18.31 -14.96
C ALA A 1000 -3.77 19.33 -16.09
N ASP A 1001 -3.38 18.88 -17.28
CA ASP A 1001 -2.90 19.76 -18.34
C ASP A 1001 -3.95 20.79 -18.77
N THR A 1002 -5.17 20.35 -19.05
CA THR A 1002 -6.29 21.24 -19.41
C THR A 1002 -6.62 22.24 -18.28
N VAL A 1003 -6.58 21.79 -17.03
CA VAL A 1003 -6.83 22.67 -15.87
C VAL A 1003 -5.74 23.73 -15.78
N LEU A 1004 -4.47 23.34 -15.90
CA LEU A 1004 -3.32 24.23 -15.85
C LEU A 1004 -3.31 25.22 -17.02
N ASP A 1005 -3.61 24.77 -18.23
CA ASP A 1005 -3.59 25.62 -19.42
C ASP A 1005 -4.69 26.71 -19.37
N LEU A 1006 -5.80 26.45 -18.68
CA LEU A 1006 -6.89 27.40 -18.45
C LEU A 1006 -6.73 28.21 -17.15
N THR A 1007 -5.66 27.99 -16.38
CA THR A 1007 -5.40 28.67 -15.10
C THR A 1007 -4.83 30.07 -15.31
N ASP A 1008 -5.45 31.09 -14.72
CA ASP A 1008 -4.90 32.45 -14.69
C ASP A 1008 -3.78 32.58 -13.66
N ARG A 1009 -3.93 31.93 -12.49
CA ARG A 1009 -2.94 31.97 -11.40
C ARG A 1009 -2.89 30.65 -10.62
N LEU A 1010 -1.68 30.13 -10.44
CA LEU A 1010 -1.42 28.94 -9.63
C LEU A 1010 -1.15 29.31 -8.16
N ILE A 1011 -1.78 28.59 -7.25
CA ILE A 1011 -1.52 28.64 -5.81
C ILE A 1011 -0.97 27.28 -5.38
N LEU A 1012 0.26 27.26 -4.85
CA LEU A 1012 0.93 26.04 -4.38
C LEU A 1012 1.01 26.04 -2.85
N CYS A 1013 0.32 25.11 -2.20
CA CYS A 1013 0.28 24.98 -0.76
C CYS A 1013 1.36 24.00 -0.27
N CYS A 1014 2.05 24.33 0.82
CA CYS A 1014 2.99 23.43 1.49
C CYS A 1014 3.13 23.75 2.99
N GLY A 1015 3.70 22.82 3.75
CA GLY A 1015 4.08 23.04 5.16
C GLY A 1015 5.47 23.66 5.32
N THR A 1016 5.86 23.97 6.55
CA THR A 1016 7.15 24.59 6.88
C THR A 1016 8.34 23.63 6.96
N ALA A 1017 8.09 22.31 6.98
CA ALA A 1017 9.15 21.31 7.08
C ALA A 1017 10.02 21.22 5.82
N ASP A 1018 11.29 20.86 5.97
CA ASP A 1018 12.28 20.85 4.88
C ASP A 1018 11.85 20.01 3.67
N TRP A 1019 11.20 18.88 3.91
CA TRP A 1019 10.68 18.01 2.86
C TRP A 1019 9.48 18.61 2.12
N PHE A 1020 8.63 19.40 2.79
CA PHE A 1020 7.53 20.14 2.14
C PHE A 1020 8.08 21.21 1.20
N LEU A 1021 9.10 21.95 1.63
CA LEU A 1021 9.75 22.99 0.83
C LEU A 1021 10.46 22.39 -0.39
N THR A 1022 11.12 21.24 -0.21
CA THR A 1022 11.76 20.50 -1.29
C THR A 1022 10.72 20.00 -2.30
N ALA A 1023 9.60 19.45 -1.83
CA ALA A 1023 8.52 18.99 -2.70
C ALA A 1023 7.89 20.15 -3.50
N ALA A 1024 7.72 21.32 -2.88
CA ALA A 1024 7.21 22.51 -3.55
C ALA A 1024 8.15 22.96 -4.69
N ARG A 1025 9.47 22.96 -4.46
CA ARG A 1025 10.47 23.26 -5.50
C ARG A 1025 10.36 22.30 -6.69
N GLN A 1026 10.23 21.00 -6.41
CA GLN A 1026 10.10 19.98 -7.47
C GLN A 1026 8.83 20.14 -8.31
N VAL A 1027 7.73 20.61 -7.73
CA VAL A 1027 6.51 20.93 -8.49
C VAL A 1027 6.77 22.08 -9.47
N LEU A 1028 7.41 23.15 -9.02
CA LEU A 1028 7.74 24.30 -9.86
C LEU A 1028 8.74 23.96 -10.98
N GLU A 1029 9.77 23.17 -10.66
CA GLU A 1029 10.74 22.69 -11.65
C GLU A 1029 10.06 21.84 -12.74
N ARG A 1030 9.11 20.97 -12.37
CA ARG A 1030 8.33 20.20 -13.34
C ARG A 1030 7.46 21.07 -14.23
N LEU A 1031 6.81 22.10 -13.68
CA LEU A 1031 6.04 23.06 -14.47
C LEU A 1031 6.93 23.83 -15.47
N ARG A 1032 8.13 24.23 -15.06
CA ARG A 1032 9.12 24.86 -15.96
C ARG A 1032 9.57 23.89 -17.05
N ALA A 1033 9.86 22.64 -16.71
CA ALA A 1033 10.23 21.60 -17.67
C ALA A 1033 9.11 21.32 -18.69
N ALA A 1034 7.84 21.37 -18.26
CA ALA A 1034 6.66 21.26 -19.10
C ALA A 1034 6.32 22.55 -19.90
N ARG A 1035 7.26 23.50 -20.00
CA ARG A 1035 7.10 24.81 -20.68
C ARG A 1035 6.00 25.71 -20.11
N ARG A 1036 5.49 25.44 -18.91
CA ARG A 1036 4.57 26.31 -18.15
C ARG A 1036 5.32 27.27 -17.24
N TRP A 1037 6.38 27.89 -17.77
CA TRP A 1037 7.25 28.83 -17.04
C TRP A 1037 6.45 29.97 -16.42
N ARG A 1038 5.47 30.51 -17.15
CA ARG A 1038 4.59 31.57 -16.65
C ARG A 1038 3.87 31.16 -15.36
N LEU A 1039 3.23 29.99 -15.32
CA LEU A 1039 2.53 29.52 -14.11
C LEU A 1039 3.50 29.27 -12.95
N ALA A 1040 4.69 28.75 -13.22
CA ALA A 1040 5.71 28.49 -12.20
C ALA A 1040 6.30 29.80 -11.63
N ASP A 1041 6.62 30.76 -12.48
CA ASP A 1041 7.26 32.02 -12.11
C ASP A 1041 6.26 33.01 -11.50
N GLU A 1042 4.98 32.86 -11.81
CA GLU A 1042 3.89 33.63 -11.23
C GLU A 1042 3.21 32.90 -10.05
N ALA A 1043 3.58 31.66 -9.72
CA ALA A 1043 2.94 30.90 -8.65
C ALA A 1043 2.97 31.66 -7.31
N ILE A 1044 1.86 31.61 -6.56
CA ILE A 1044 1.80 32.09 -5.18
C ILE A 1044 1.98 30.87 -4.27
N ILE A 1045 2.98 30.92 -3.40
CA ILE A 1045 3.32 29.82 -2.51
C ILE A 1045 2.73 30.09 -1.13
N VAL A 1046 1.78 29.27 -0.71
CA VAL A 1046 1.14 29.38 0.61
C VAL A 1046 1.81 28.38 1.53
N VAL A 1047 2.64 28.88 2.45
CA VAL A 1047 3.31 28.06 3.45
C VAL A 1047 2.56 28.14 4.75
N THR A 1048 1.97 27.02 5.16
CA THR A 1048 1.16 26.95 6.38
C THR A 1048 1.96 26.27 7.50
N GLU A 1049 2.01 26.90 8.66
CA GLU A 1049 2.57 26.31 9.87
C GLU A 1049 1.55 25.36 10.51
N VAL A 1050 1.89 24.07 10.53
CA VAL A 1050 0.99 22.97 10.97
C VAL A 1050 1.30 22.49 12.39
N GLU A 1051 2.46 22.84 12.95
CA GLU A 1051 2.87 22.50 14.31
C GLU A 1051 2.66 23.71 15.24
N GLY A 1052 2.27 23.48 16.50
CA GLY A 1052 1.78 24.50 17.42
C GLY A 1052 2.74 25.69 17.70
N PRO A 1053 2.36 26.65 18.57
CA PRO A 1053 2.99 27.98 18.73
C PRO A 1053 4.46 27.99 19.21
N SER A 1054 5.13 26.84 19.26
CA SER A 1054 6.51 26.63 19.67
C SER A 1054 7.47 26.34 18.50
N ALA A 1055 6.98 26.29 17.25
CA ALA A 1055 7.84 26.19 16.09
C ALA A 1055 8.39 27.58 15.70
N ARG A 1056 9.63 27.60 15.22
CA ARG A 1056 10.42 28.80 14.93
C ARG A 1056 9.67 29.77 14.02
N ARG A 1057 9.83 31.09 14.23
CA ARG A 1057 9.41 32.12 13.26
C ARG A 1057 9.76 31.65 11.84
N VAL A 1058 8.81 31.80 10.92
CA VAL A 1058 8.98 31.51 9.50
C VAL A 1058 10.32 32.12 9.04
N PRO A 1059 11.31 31.29 8.63
CA PRO A 1059 12.64 31.80 8.30
C PRO A 1059 12.55 32.80 7.14
N ALA A 1060 13.22 33.95 7.24
CA ALA A 1060 13.33 34.91 6.15
C ALA A 1060 13.90 34.27 4.85
N ALA A 1061 14.63 33.15 4.99
CA ALA A 1061 15.20 32.37 3.89
C ALA A 1061 14.22 31.39 3.20
N LEU A 1062 12.92 31.39 3.54
CA LEU A 1062 11.98 30.40 3.01
C LEU A 1062 11.82 30.48 1.48
N ALA A 1063 11.79 31.69 0.93
CA ALA A 1063 11.73 31.93 -0.52
C ALA A 1063 12.95 31.35 -1.24
N SER A 1064 14.15 31.54 -0.69
CA SER A 1064 15.41 31.00 -1.23
C SER A 1064 15.43 29.47 -1.27
N ARG A 1065 14.81 28.81 -0.28
CA ARG A 1065 14.78 27.34 -0.20
C ARG A 1065 13.87 26.68 -1.23
N ILE A 1066 12.79 27.38 -1.62
CA ILE A 1066 11.87 26.92 -2.68
C ILE A 1066 12.38 27.36 -4.06
N GLY A 1067 13.21 28.41 -4.14
CA GLY A 1067 13.69 28.97 -5.40
C GLY A 1067 12.70 29.94 -6.02
N VAL A 1068 12.05 30.77 -5.20
CA VAL A 1068 11.06 31.78 -5.60
C VAL A 1068 11.38 33.14 -4.98
N SER A 1069 10.75 34.20 -5.47
CA SER A 1069 10.84 35.53 -4.86
C SER A 1069 10.07 35.60 -3.54
N VAL A 1070 10.52 36.45 -2.61
CA VAL A 1070 9.83 36.70 -1.32
C VAL A 1070 8.39 37.16 -1.55
N ASN A 1071 8.13 37.92 -2.61
CA ASN A 1071 6.80 38.41 -2.97
C ASN A 1071 5.85 37.32 -3.50
N GLN A 1072 6.34 36.09 -3.72
CA GLN A 1072 5.52 34.95 -4.09
C GLN A 1072 5.04 34.16 -2.87
N VAL A 1073 5.68 34.33 -1.71
CA VAL A 1073 5.39 33.55 -0.51
C VAL A 1073 4.36 34.26 0.37
N ILE A 1074 3.34 33.52 0.81
CA ILE A 1074 2.41 33.89 1.89
C ILE A 1074 2.67 32.91 3.03
N ALA A 1075 2.94 33.43 4.22
CA ALA A 1075 3.35 32.62 5.36
C ALA A 1075 2.23 32.59 6.40
N VAL A 1076 1.38 31.58 6.33
CA VAL A 1076 0.21 31.45 7.20
C VAL A 1076 0.65 30.89 8.55
N PRO A 1077 0.52 31.65 9.65
CA PRO A 1077 0.92 31.18 10.98
C PRO A 1077 -0.04 30.12 11.50
N PHE A 1078 0.43 29.29 12.43
CA PHE A 1078 -0.38 28.21 13.01
C PHE A 1078 -1.66 28.77 13.64
N ASP A 1079 -2.82 28.49 13.06
CA ASP A 1079 -4.13 28.87 13.58
C ASP A 1079 -5.03 27.65 13.73
N ARG A 1080 -5.55 27.46 14.93
CA ARG A 1080 -6.45 26.35 15.26
C ARG A 1080 -7.76 26.43 14.48
N ALA A 1081 -8.21 27.61 14.07
CA ALA A 1081 -9.42 27.74 13.25
C ALA A 1081 -9.27 27.05 11.89
N LEU A 1082 -8.06 26.95 11.34
CA LEU A 1082 -7.79 26.29 10.06
C LEU A 1082 -7.82 24.76 10.13
N SER A 1083 -7.72 24.16 11.33
CA SER A 1083 -7.81 22.72 11.54
C SER A 1083 -9.20 22.24 11.97
N SER A 1084 -10.18 23.16 12.06
CA SER A 1084 -11.55 22.84 12.46
C SER A 1084 -12.33 22.22 11.29
N PRO A 1085 -12.96 21.03 11.46
CA PRO A 1085 -13.87 20.46 10.46
C PRO A 1085 -15.17 21.26 10.31
N ARG A 1086 -15.49 22.16 11.26
CA ARG A 1086 -16.68 23.01 11.25
C ARG A 1086 -16.41 24.40 10.69
N PHE A 1087 -15.88 24.45 9.47
CA PHE A 1087 -15.59 25.75 8.83
C PHE A 1087 -16.88 26.58 8.65
N GLN A 1088 -18.02 25.97 8.35
CA GLN A 1088 -19.25 26.59 7.83
C GLN A 1088 -19.98 27.60 8.73
N ASP A 1089 -20.01 27.42 10.05
CA ASP A 1089 -20.95 28.20 10.89
C ASP A 1089 -20.45 29.62 11.21
N ARG A 1090 -19.12 29.87 11.15
CA ARG A 1090 -18.47 31.13 11.55
C ARG A 1090 -17.14 31.38 10.81
N GLU A 1091 -17.02 30.84 9.59
CA GLU A 1091 -15.85 30.76 8.67
C GLU A 1091 -14.74 31.79 8.93
N LEU A 1092 -15.02 33.06 8.63
CA LEU A 1092 -14.00 34.12 8.68
C LEU A 1092 -13.87 34.78 10.06
N SER A 1093 -14.88 34.63 10.93
CA SER A 1093 -14.92 35.28 12.24
C SER A 1093 -14.10 34.56 13.32
N GLN A 1094 -13.74 33.30 13.08
CA GLN A 1094 -12.90 32.50 13.97
C GLN A 1094 -11.40 32.62 13.70
N LEU A 1095 -11.01 33.13 12.52
CA LEU A 1095 -9.61 33.33 12.17
C LEU A 1095 -9.00 34.42 13.06
N ARG A 1096 -7.81 34.16 13.60
CA ARG A 1096 -7.09 35.20 14.35
C ARG A 1096 -6.63 36.30 13.38
N PRO A 1097 -6.49 37.55 13.85
CA PRO A 1097 -6.09 38.67 13.00
C PRO A 1097 -4.81 38.43 12.16
N PRO A 1098 -3.74 37.79 12.68
CA PRO A 1098 -2.55 37.51 11.86
C PRO A 1098 -2.85 36.57 10.68
N THR A 1099 -3.60 35.50 10.92
CA THR A 1099 -3.99 34.53 9.90
C THR A 1099 -4.93 35.14 8.87
N LEU A 1100 -5.91 35.93 9.32
CA LEU A 1100 -6.81 36.67 8.43
C LEU A 1100 -6.04 37.67 7.56
N ASN A 1101 -5.03 38.35 8.11
CA ASN A 1101 -4.21 39.29 7.35
C ASN A 1101 -3.41 38.62 6.22
N GLU A 1102 -2.85 37.44 6.47
CA GLU A 1102 -2.13 36.66 5.45
C GLU A 1102 -3.08 36.16 4.33
N PHE A 1103 -4.31 35.75 4.68
CA PHE A 1103 -5.32 35.39 3.67
C PHE A 1103 -5.87 36.60 2.92
N LEU A 1104 -5.96 37.77 3.55
CA LEU A 1104 -6.25 39.02 2.85
C LEU A 1104 -5.09 39.40 1.90
N ASP A 1105 -3.83 39.07 2.24
CA ASP A 1105 -2.67 39.34 1.37
C ASP A 1105 -2.69 38.39 0.17
N LEU A 1106 -3.03 37.12 0.41
CA LEU A 1106 -3.29 36.16 -0.66
C LEU A 1106 -4.41 36.66 -1.59
N ALA A 1107 -5.53 37.14 -1.03
CA ALA A 1107 -6.63 37.69 -1.80
C ALA A 1107 -6.22 38.92 -2.63
N GLU A 1108 -5.42 39.83 -2.08
CA GLU A 1108 -4.91 40.98 -2.84
C GLU A 1108 -4.01 40.54 -3.98
N ARG A 1109 -3.16 39.52 -3.79
CA ARG A 1109 -2.27 39.01 -4.84
C ARG A 1109 -3.03 38.33 -5.99
N VAL A 1110 -4.17 37.69 -5.71
CA VAL A 1110 -5.02 37.08 -6.77
C VAL A 1110 -5.94 38.10 -7.45
N VAL A 1111 -6.33 39.18 -6.78
CA VAL A 1111 -7.13 40.28 -7.36
C VAL A 1111 -6.29 41.20 -8.24
N ARG A 1112 -5.03 41.47 -7.86
CA ARG A 1112 -4.15 42.38 -8.60
C ARG A 1112 -3.96 41.91 -10.04
N THR A 1113 -4.54 42.67 -10.97
CA THR A 1113 -4.22 42.59 -12.40
C THR A 1113 -2.81 43.10 -12.65
N ARG A 1114 -2.13 42.47 -13.62
CA ARG A 1114 -0.85 42.94 -14.19
C ARG A 1114 -0.82 44.47 -14.24
N THR A 1115 0.08 45.09 -13.49
CA THR A 1115 0.80 46.24 -14.04
C THR A 1115 1.79 45.65 -15.02
N HIS A 1116 1.63 46.01 -16.30
CA HIS A 1116 2.51 45.64 -17.40
C HIS A 1116 3.97 45.93 -17.09
#